data_AF-A0A927SZ12-F1
#
_entry.id   AF-A0A927SZ12-F1
#
_cell.length_a   1.000
_cell.length_b   1.000
_cell.length_c   1.000
_cell.angle_alpha   90.00
_cell.angle_beta   90.00
_cell.angle_gamma   90.00
#
_symmetry.space_group_name_H-M   'P 1'
#
loop_
_entity.id
_entity.type
_entity.pdbx_description
1 polymer ?
#
loop_
_entity_poly.entity_id
_entity_poly.type
_entity_poly.pdbx_seq_one_letter_code
_entity_poly.pdbx_strand_id
1 'polypeptide(L)'
;MKRIICVILIMICSAMLITACGTQSSPSATPSPSIEATATPELTPTPSPEANSVVLSDYCIIYPEPTLISGYLYQTLARDLSFSIRSNLGIGVEPYEDIIDEANGYYEEKYEILIGNTNRDESAEVIATADLRKYDYIIKFVNDKIVIYAETEDGYRLAFDEFCNICNENNVASGDNCYEVLSSIDLLSRYGKYDSFAINGVSIENFKLVSTLDEEKNNAILKDLFEAAGYEITLGDRNTPTDYEIIIGDVNRPEVSEIKTTLRDLDWTVTVKDNKIIVLGGSDSVFDEAVETYINDFINNINAKDVNLTNENSTMFKHTYPMTSITLLGSDISEYVILASKSNDTAARAIREHINNLLGVKLEIVTSGNPEKAIILGNARTQQFLELSAMMDDSEYLVKTVGTKIYLGTLNDYHGDGPAVYKFFEEYIGYDIRNNKLKAQTVEVTDIEICGNIDYYLTKVATDEFLAELDEEANERREAILNSKTDITYSGTAYYVSNEGSDENDGLTPETAWATLERVTNAAELKNGDAVFFRRGDIFRGRLSALEGVTYSAYGEGEKPRIYGSPFDGSKHGTWEEVAPNIYKYSERFDRDVGLVSMNNSQYVALKTLKVYTDPKNTTNYVTGEPFKTFNDMKEDMTFWHDLGQASNQATNSTGWLYLCSTEGNPAERFYNIEFNTFGNIIGCEDDVTFDNLCVMYGGCHGIGATTGTTVQNCVVAWIGGSIQNYNDNGVPTRYGNGIEAWGSVDRYTVKDCYIYQCYDAGITHQGYGGIMQNINYFGNLLEYNIYNIEYFLGFPDNPNMESYLDGVYITDNIMRYAGYGWGMQRPDNYAGNLQGWNHWNYKPEGAEFIVKDNIILGSAFHLVAAGTWSDDSNITFVDNVFIQFERVDQTEAPNATMWDKADPDYWAHEKSFGFCGTNDTYNPFDYNSFDNADFRNNEFYIVYNK
;
A
#
# COMPACT_ATOMS: atom_id res chain seq x y z
N MET A 1 11.24 1.28 -25.29
CA MET A 1 12.67 1.32 -25.70
C MET A 1 12.87 2.38 -26.79
N LYS A 2 13.49 3.55 -26.50
CA LYS A 2 13.63 4.77 -27.36
C LYS A 2 12.26 5.42 -27.72
N ARG A 3 11.94 6.69 -27.42
CA ARG A 3 12.58 8.01 -27.71
C ARG A 3 12.67 8.32 -29.23
N ILE A 4 12.37 9.49 -29.81
CA ILE A 4 11.61 10.75 -29.52
C ILE A 4 12.04 11.79 -30.60
N ILE A 5 11.24 12.84 -30.91
CA ILE A 5 11.58 14.14 -31.59
C ILE A 5 11.61 14.29 -33.15
N CYS A 6 11.40 15.55 -33.60
CA CYS A 6 11.40 16.16 -34.97
C CYS A 6 10.15 15.94 -35.86
N VAL A 7 9.27 16.90 -36.23
CA VAL A 7 9.14 18.38 -36.13
C VAL A 7 9.78 19.26 -37.26
N ILE A 8 8.98 20.21 -37.79
CA ILE A 8 9.23 21.35 -38.72
C ILE A 8 9.43 21.08 -40.23
N LEU A 9 8.58 21.71 -41.09
CA LEU A 9 9.04 22.50 -42.26
C LEU A 9 8.01 23.51 -42.85
N ILE A 10 7.96 24.71 -42.23
CA ILE A 10 7.79 26.05 -42.85
C ILE A 10 6.41 26.54 -43.38
N MET A 11 6.12 27.79 -43.00
CA MET A 11 4.98 28.67 -43.38
C MET A 11 5.21 29.41 -44.72
N ILE A 12 4.19 30.13 -45.22
CA ILE A 12 4.34 31.55 -45.60
C ILE A 12 2.98 32.29 -45.61
N CYS A 13 2.99 33.55 -45.18
CA CYS A 13 1.83 34.45 -45.05
C CYS A 13 1.41 35.04 -46.43
N SER A 14 0.32 35.82 -46.62
CA SER A 14 -0.31 36.82 -45.75
C SER A 14 -1.68 37.27 -46.27
N ALA A 15 -2.50 37.92 -45.41
CA ALA A 15 -3.24 39.19 -45.60
C ALA A 15 -4.04 39.47 -46.91
N MET A 16 -5.22 40.12 -46.97
CA MET A 16 -6.08 40.94 -46.07
C MET A 16 -7.33 41.40 -46.90
N LEU A 17 -8.35 42.21 -46.53
CA LEU A 17 -8.80 43.06 -45.40
C LEU A 17 -10.31 43.41 -45.62
N ILE A 18 -11.21 43.28 -44.62
CA ILE A 18 -12.44 44.13 -44.41
C ILE A 18 -13.61 43.98 -45.47
N THR A 19 -14.93 44.15 -45.23
CA THR A 19 -15.74 44.94 -44.26
C THR A 19 -17.08 44.28 -43.85
N ALA A 20 -17.64 44.80 -42.75
CA ALA A 20 -19.03 44.86 -42.23
C ALA A 20 -20.22 44.96 -43.25
N CYS A 21 -21.52 44.99 -42.89
CA CYS A 21 -22.23 45.24 -41.60
C CYS A 21 -23.74 44.86 -41.69
N GLY A 22 -24.49 44.83 -40.58
CA GLY A 22 -25.96 45.05 -40.60
C GLY A 22 -26.83 44.14 -39.71
N THR A 23 -27.44 44.70 -38.66
CA THR A 23 -28.32 44.04 -37.67
C THR A 23 -29.84 44.18 -37.98
N GLN A 24 -30.69 43.49 -37.19
CA GLN A 24 -32.14 43.70 -36.88
C GLN A 24 -33.16 42.68 -37.45
N SER A 25 -34.33 42.38 -36.84
CA SER A 25 -34.72 42.18 -35.41
C SER A 25 -36.24 41.81 -35.23
N SER A 26 -36.56 40.60 -34.74
CA SER A 26 -37.79 40.24 -33.94
C SER A 26 -39.19 40.52 -34.57
N PRO A 27 -40.37 40.28 -33.92
CA PRO A 27 -40.72 39.46 -32.72
C PRO A 27 -42.00 38.55 -32.83
N SER A 28 -42.13 37.61 -31.88
CA SER A 28 -43.36 37.20 -31.12
C SER A 28 -44.63 36.53 -31.73
N ALA A 29 -45.02 35.41 -31.09
CA ALA A 29 -46.35 35.04 -30.52
C ALA A 29 -47.48 34.31 -31.33
N THR A 30 -47.63 32.99 -31.05
CA THR A 30 -48.78 32.27 -30.39
C THR A 30 -50.20 32.88 -30.26
N PRO A 31 -51.30 32.08 -29.99
CA PRO A 31 -51.50 30.61 -30.05
C PRO A 31 -52.92 30.11 -30.52
N SER A 32 -53.16 28.77 -30.43
CA SER A 32 -54.46 28.07 -30.16
C SER A 32 -55.48 27.85 -31.33
N PRO A 33 -56.49 26.94 -31.19
CA PRO A 33 -56.36 25.50 -30.87
C PRO A 33 -57.33 24.55 -31.63
N SER A 34 -57.08 23.23 -31.57
CA SER A 34 -58.00 22.05 -31.51
C SER A 34 -59.37 22.02 -32.23
N ILE A 35 -59.70 20.91 -32.92
CA ILE A 35 -60.82 19.97 -32.59
C ILE A 35 -60.80 18.70 -33.49
N GLU A 36 -61.39 17.61 -32.99
CA GLU A 36 -61.43 16.25 -33.57
C GLU A 36 -62.38 16.08 -34.78
N ALA A 37 -62.20 15.03 -35.61
CA ALA A 37 -63.15 13.89 -35.67
C ALA A 37 -62.91 12.86 -36.81
N THR A 38 -63.01 11.58 -36.43
CA THR A 38 -63.30 10.34 -37.19
C THR A 38 -64.31 10.43 -38.36
N ALA A 39 -64.36 9.54 -39.38
CA ALA A 39 -63.52 8.42 -39.84
C ALA A 39 -64.11 7.80 -41.15
N THR A 40 -63.68 6.57 -41.52
CA THR A 40 -64.25 5.60 -42.51
C THR A 40 -63.85 5.73 -43.99
N PRO A 41 -63.82 4.62 -44.77
CA PRO A 41 -63.42 3.25 -44.42
C PRO A 41 -62.45 2.60 -45.46
N GLU A 42 -61.99 1.37 -45.16
CA GLU A 42 -60.93 0.64 -45.87
C GLU A 42 -61.27 0.17 -47.31
N LEU A 43 -60.21 -0.06 -48.09
CA LEU A 43 -60.14 -1.13 -49.09
C LEU A 43 -59.02 -2.09 -48.69
N THR A 44 -59.29 -3.40 -48.70
CA THR A 44 -58.37 -4.43 -48.20
C THR A 44 -57.14 -4.64 -49.11
N PRO A 45 -55.90 -4.52 -48.61
CA PRO A 45 -54.70 -4.95 -49.32
C PRO A 45 -54.46 -6.46 -49.19
N THR A 46 -53.60 -6.98 -50.07
CA THR A 46 -53.03 -8.35 -50.03
C THR A 46 -52.26 -8.59 -48.72
N PRO A 47 -52.24 -9.79 -48.12
CA PRO A 47 -51.56 -10.03 -46.84
C PRO A 47 -50.05 -9.70 -46.89
N SER A 48 -49.62 -8.90 -45.92
CA SER A 48 -48.22 -8.74 -45.52
C SER A 48 -47.68 -10.05 -44.91
N PRO A 49 -46.37 -10.34 -44.98
CA PRO A 49 -45.74 -11.32 -44.10
C PRO A 49 -45.94 -10.94 -42.62
N GLU A 50 -45.89 -11.96 -41.75
CA GLU A 50 -46.04 -11.83 -40.30
C GLU A 50 -44.84 -11.09 -39.68
N ALA A 51 -45.06 -10.27 -38.64
CA ALA A 51 -44.05 -9.36 -38.09
C ALA A 51 -42.76 -10.05 -37.57
N ASN A 52 -42.81 -11.36 -37.34
CA ASN A 52 -41.69 -12.18 -36.88
C ASN A 52 -40.66 -12.51 -37.98
N SER A 53 -40.67 -11.80 -39.13
CA SER A 53 -39.72 -12.02 -40.23
C SER A 53 -38.89 -10.80 -40.63
N VAL A 54 -38.94 -9.69 -39.88
CA VAL A 54 -38.16 -8.47 -40.17
C VAL A 54 -36.82 -8.53 -39.43
N VAL A 55 -35.73 -8.37 -40.17
CA VAL A 55 -34.34 -8.42 -39.67
C VAL A 55 -33.62 -7.10 -39.93
N LEU A 56 -32.54 -6.80 -39.20
CA LEU A 56 -31.85 -5.50 -39.35
C LEU A 56 -31.24 -5.27 -40.75
N SER A 57 -31.02 -6.32 -41.55
CA SER A 57 -30.63 -6.18 -42.97
C SER A 57 -31.76 -5.76 -43.92
N ASP A 58 -33.02 -5.70 -43.44
CA ASP A 58 -34.15 -5.15 -44.20
C ASP A 58 -34.20 -3.61 -44.12
N TYR A 59 -33.42 -3.01 -43.21
CA TYR A 59 -33.28 -1.58 -43.06
C TYR A 59 -32.22 -1.00 -44.01
N CYS A 60 -32.42 0.26 -44.40
CA CYS A 60 -31.37 1.11 -44.98
C CYS A 60 -31.09 2.34 -44.08
N ILE A 61 -29.93 2.97 -44.20
CA ILE A 61 -29.64 4.24 -43.49
C ILE A 61 -29.99 5.41 -44.41
N ILE A 62 -30.73 6.39 -43.91
CA ILE A 62 -31.04 7.64 -44.62
C ILE A 62 -30.35 8.82 -43.91
N TYR A 63 -29.75 9.72 -44.69
CA TYR A 63 -29.08 10.91 -44.17
C TYR A 63 -29.33 12.16 -45.04
N PRO A 64 -29.40 13.38 -44.45
CA PRO A 64 -29.69 14.62 -45.20
C PRO A 64 -28.67 14.98 -46.29
N GLU A 65 -29.14 15.62 -47.37
CA GLU A 65 -28.30 16.18 -48.44
C GLU A 65 -27.18 17.10 -47.87
N PRO A 66 -25.93 17.01 -48.37
CA PRO A 66 -24.81 17.89 -48.02
C PRO A 66 -25.07 19.39 -48.32
N THR A 67 -25.60 20.11 -47.33
CA THR A 67 -25.77 21.57 -47.41
C THR A 67 -24.43 22.33 -47.32
N LEU A 68 -24.44 23.63 -47.65
CA LEU A 68 -23.31 24.54 -47.43
C LEU A 68 -22.89 24.70 -45.95
N ILE A 69 -23.71 24.23 -45.00
CA ILE A 69 -23.46 24.33 -43.54
C ILE A 69 -23.00 22.98 -42.98
N SER A 70 -23.72 21.90 -43.30
CA SER A 70 -23.40 20.54 -42.84
C SER A 70 -22.26 19.87 -43.62
N GLY A 71 -22.04 20.25 -44.89
CA GLY A 71 -21.11 19.57 -45.78
C GLY A 71 -21.36 18.06 -45.82
N TYR A 72 -20.30 17.27 -45.93
CA TYR A 72 -20.38 15.80 -45.96
C TYR A 72 -20.46 15.16 -44.55
N LEU A 73 -20.80 15.90 -43.50
CA LEU A 73 -20.89 15.38 -42.12
C LEU A 73 -21.85 14.20 -42.02
N TYR A 74 -23.11 14.39 -42.43
CA TYR A 74 -24.13 13.34 -42.37
C TYR A 74 -23.82 12.14 -43.27
N GLN A 75 -23.20 12.36 -44.43
CA GLN A 75 -22.68 11.26 -45.28
C GLN A 75 -21.55 10.47 -44.61
N THR A 76 -20.72 11.13 -43.79
CA THR A 76 -19.64 10.47 -43.03
C THR A 76 -20.24 9.68 -41.88
N LEU A 77 -21.10 10.30 -41.08
CA LEU A 77 -21.84 9.66 -39.99
C LEU A 77 -22.64 8.42 -40.45
N ALA A 78 -23.35 8.51 -41.58
CA ALA A 78 -24.10 7.37 -42.13
C ALA A 78 -23.20 6.20 -42.59
N ARG A 79 -22.01 6.51 -43.09
CA ARG A 79 -21.00 5.49 -43.43
C ARG A 79 -20.34 4.90 -42.18
N ASP A 80 -20.16 5.70 -41.14
CA ASP A 80 -19.61 5.25 -39.86
C ASP A 80 -20.61 4.35 -39.13
N LEU A 81 -21.91 4.66 -39.10
CA LEU A 81 -22.94 3.74 -38.57
C LEU A 81 -23.04 2.45 -39.39
N SER A 82 -23.05 2.56 -40.73
CA SER A 82 -23.00 1.39 -41.64
C SER A 82 -21.77 0.51 -41.39
N PHE A 83 -20.63 1.11 -41.05
CA PHE A 83 -19.43 0.39 -40.65
C PHE A 83 -19.57 -0.25 -39.27
N SER A 84 -20.04 0.48 -38.24
CA SER A 84 -20.24 -0.04 -36.87
C SER A 84 -21.23 -1.20 -36.82
N ILE A 85 -22.36 -1.11 -37.53
CA ILE A 85 -23.32 -2.22 -37.69
C ILE A 85 -22.62 -3.44 -38.33
N ARG A 86 -21.79 -3.23 -39.36
CA ARG A 86 -21.08 -4.31 -40.06
C ARG A 86 -19.93 -4.91 -39.26
N SER A 87 -19.22 -4.13 -38.44
CA SER A 87 -18.12 -4.61 -37.61
C SER A 87 -18.60 -5.29 -36.33
N ASN A 88 -19.63 -4.75 -35.67
CA ASN A 88 -20.10 -5.22 -34.37
C ASN A 88 -21.19 -6.29 -34.48
N LEU A 89 -22.04 -6.25 -35.51
CA LEU A 89 -23.16 -7.20 -35.71
C LEU A 89 -22.93 -8.15 -36.90
N GLY A 90 -21.98 -7.86 -37.79
CA GLY A 90 -21.75 -8.61 -39.03
C GLY A 90 -22.76 -8.32 -40.16
N ILE A 91 -23.66 -7.36 -39.98
CA ILE A 91 -24.80 -7.09 -40.87
C ILE A 91 -24.46 -6.01 -41.90
N GLY A 92 -24.90 -6.19 -43.14
CA GLY A 92 -24.82 -5.16 -44.17
C GLY A 92 -26.07 -4.29 -44.19
N VAL A 93 -25.94 -3.04 -43.72
CA VAL A 93 -26.94 -1.95 -43.90
C VAL A 93 -26.25 -0.86 -44.72
N GLU A 94 -26.83 -0.46 -45.85
CA GLU A 94 -26.23 0.50 -46.79
C GLU A 94 -26.82 1.92 -46.62
N PRO A 95 -26.01 2.99 -46.70
CA PRO A 95 -26.47 4.37 -46.52
C PRO A 95 -26.84 5.07 -47.83
N TYR A 96 -27.95 5.79 -47.82
CA TYR A 96 -28.53 6.55 -48.93
C TYR A 96 -28.81 8.01 -48.53
N GLU A 97 -28.70 8.88 -49.53
CA GLU A 97 -28.87 10.33 -49.40
C GLU A 97 -30.35 10.71 -49.55
N ASP A 98 -30.85 11.59 -48.68
CA ASP A 98 -32.24 12.04 -48.68
C ASP A 98 -32.49 13.09 -49.77
N ILE A 99 -32.80 12.61 -50.97
CA ILE A 99 -33.00 13.42 -52.18
C ILE A 99 -34.49 13.53 -52.53
N ILE A 100 -34.97 14.76 -52.74
CA ILE A 100 -36.30 15.05 -53.28
C ILE A 100 -36.22 15.25 -54.80
N ASP A 101 -36.99 14.48 -55.57
CA ASP A 101 -37.24 14.74 -56.99
C ASP A 101 -38.40 15.74 -57.14
N GLU A 102 -38.14 16.91 -57.75
CA GLU A 102 -39.15 17.95 -58.00
C GLU A 102 -40.40 17.46 -58.76
N ALA A 103 -40.30 16.34 -59.50
CA ALA A 103 -41.40 15.76 -60.27
C ALA A 103 -42.11 14.58 -59.58
N ASN A 104 -41.47 13.91 -58.62
CA ASN A 104 -41.95 12.63 -58.06
C ASN A 104 -42.00 12.55 -56.51
N GLY A 105 -41.39 13.48 -55.79
CA GLY A 105 -41.21 13.41 -54.33
C GLY A 105 -39.87 12.76 -53.92
N TYR A 106 -39.70 12.43 -52.64
CA TYR A 106 -38.59 11.59 -52.18
C TYR A 106 -38.92 10.09 -52.31
N TYR A 107 -37.89 9.25 -52.30
CA TYR A 107 -38.03 7.81 -52.14
C TYR A 107 -38.06 7.45 -50.65
N GLU A 108 -38.97 6.58 -50.24
CA GLU A 108 -39.19 6.15 -48.86
C GLU A 108 -39.33 4.62 -48.83
N GLU A 109 -38.54 3.97 -47.98
CA GLU A 109 -38.70 2.54 -47.63
C GLU A 109 -39.48 2.38 -46.33
N LYS A 110 -40.05 1.19 -46.11
CA LYS A 110 -40.80 0.88 -44.88
C LYS A 110 -39.89 0.78 -43.64
N TYR A 111 -38.62 0.45 -43.82
CA TYR A 111 -37.66 0.22 -42.75
C TYR A 111 -36.41 1.06 -42.99
N GLU A 112 -36.29 2.17 -42.26
CA GLU A 112 -35.22 3.16 -42.43
C GLU A 112 -34.59 3.52 -41.08
N ILE A 113 -33.27 3.73 -41.07
CA ILE A 113 -32.53 4.31 -39.94
C ILE A 113 -32.20 5.76 -40.33
N LEU A 114 -32.95 6.71 -39.77
CA LEU A 114 -32.89 8.13 -40.07
C LEU A 114 -31.83 8.80 -39.17
N ILE A 115 -30.75 9.32 -39.77
CA ILE A 115 -29.72 10.06 -39.02
C ILE A 115 -29.91 11.56 -39.24
N GLY A 116 -30.26 12.29 -38.17
CA GLY A 116 -30.42 13.74 -38.24
C GLY A 116 -31.77 14.21 -38.82
N ASN A 117 -31.79 15.46 -39.28
CA ASN A 117 -33.00 16.13 -39.79
C ASN A 117 -33.30 15.75 -41.25
N THR A 118 -33.82 14.55 -41.46
CA THR A 118 -34.29 14.04 -42.77
C THR A 118 -35.63 14.66 -43.18
N ASN A 119 -36.07 14.43 -44.41
CA ASN A 119 -37.38 14.87 -44.95
C ASN A 119 -38.57 14.00 -44.49
N ARG A 120 -38.34 13.06 -43.57
CA ARG A 120 -39.36 12.20 -42.96
C ARG A 120 -40.01 12.90 -41.77
N ASP A 121 -41.33 12.74 -41.64
CA ASP A 121 -42.09 13.30 -40.50
C ASP A 121 -41.57 12.74 -39.15
N GLU A 122 -41.04 11.51 -39.14
CA GLU A 122 -40.46 10.86 -37.95
C GLU A 122 -39.19 11.57 -37.44
N SER A 123 -38.30 12.03 -38.33
CA SER A 123 -37.17 12.90 -37.93
C SER A 123 -37.67 14.19 -37.31
N ALA A 124 -38.68 14.82 -37.92
CA ALA A 124 -39.24 16.08 -37.43
C ALA A 124 -39.95 15.92 -36.08
N GLU A 125 -40.66 14.80 -35.84
CA GLU A 125 -41.32 14.48 -34.57
C GLU A 125 -40.30 14.41 -33.41
N VAL A 126 -39.22 13.65 -33.59
CA VAL A 126 -38.17 13.50 -32.57
C VAL A 126 -37.47 14.83 -32.31
N ILE A 127 -37.03 15.52 -33.37
CA ILE A 127 -36.28 16.78 -33.26
C ILE A 127 -37.13 17.89 -32.64
N ALA A 128 -38.44 17.93 -32.89
CA ALA A 128 -39.35 18.87 -32.24
C ALA A 128 -39.48 18.69 -30.71
N THR A 129 -38.96 17.58 -30.17
CA THR A 129 -38.89 17.29 -28.72
C THR A 129 -37.46 17.27 -28.16
N ALA A 130 -36.46 17.52 -28.99
CA ALA A 130 -35.05 17.46 -28.60
C ALA A 130 -34.62 18.69 -27.78
N ASP A 131 -34.16 18.43 -26.55
CA ASP A 131 -33.52 19.37 -25.64
C ASP A 131 -32.20 18.74 -25.21
N LEU A 132 -31.12 18.92 -25.98
CA LEU A 132 -29.89 18.14 -25.88
C LEU A 132 -28.69 19.01 -25.52
N ARG A 133 -27.90 18.58 -24.52
CA ARG A 133 -26.55 19.09 -24.28
C ARG A 133 -25.59 18.54 -25.34
N LYS A 134 -24.36 19.06 -25.36
CA LYS A 134 -23.35 18.82 -26.41
C LYS A 134 -23.11 17.34 -26.79
N TYR A 135 -23.23 16.41 -25.85
CA TYR A 135 -23.01 14.98 -26.05
C TYR A 135 -24.26 14.11 -25.80
N ASP A 136 -25.41 14.73 -25.54
CA ASP A 136 -26.68 14.02 -25.40
C ASP A 136 -27.19 13.58 -26.79
N TYR A 137 -27.97 12.50 -26.83
CA TYR A 137 -28.53 11.95 -28.06
C TYR A 137 -29.87 11.24 -27.83
N ILE A 138 -30.63 11.05 -28.92
CA ILE A 138 -31.89 10.32 -28.94
C ILE A 138 -31.77 9.15 -29.93
N ILE A 139 -32.24 7.97 -29.52
CA ILE A 139 -32.51 6.83 -30.39
C ILE A 139 -33.98 6.45 -30.17
N LYS A 140 -34.84 6.57 -31.19
CA LYS A 140 -36.28 6.33 -31.04
C LYS A 140 -36.87 5.60 -32.24
N PHE A 141 -37.66 4.56 -31.99
CA PHE A 141 -38.47 3.91 -33.01
C PHE A 141 -39.79 4.66 -33.23
N VAL A 142 -40.08 5.01 -34.48
CA VAL A 142 -41.28 5.74 -34.89
C VAL A 142 -41.74 5.19 -36.24
N ASN A 143 -43.00 4.75 -36.35
CA ASN A 143 -43.63 4.30 -37.60
C ASN A 143 -42.75 3.33 -38.46
N ASP A 144 -42.26 2.25 -37.85
CA ASP A 144 -41.35 1.25 -38.44
C ASP A 144 -39.91 1.71 -38.74
N LYS A 145 -39.61 3.01 -38.60
CA LYS A 145 -38.28 3.61 -38.75
C LYS A 145 -37.58 3.81 -37.40
N ILE A 146 -36.26 3.97 -37.42
CA ILE A 146 -35.42 4.25 -36.25
C ILE A 146 -34.77 5.62 -36.45
N VAL A 147 -35.09 6.59 -35.61
CA VAL A 147 -34.47 7.93 -35.63
C VAL A 147 -33.29 7.97 -34.67
N ILE A 148 -32.14 8.41 -35.16
CA ILE A 148 -30.96 8.77 -34.36
C ILE A 148 -30.71 10.28 -34.52
N TYR A 149 -30.70 11.01 -33.40
CA TYR A 149 -30.49 12.45 -33.38
C TYR A 149 -29.52 12.89 -32.27
N ALA A 150 -28.62 13.81 -32.60
CA ALA A 150 -27.73 14.51 -31.67
C ALA A 150 -27.37 15.90 -32.23
N GLU A 151 -26.92 16.80 -31.36
CA GLU A 151 -26.49 18.15 -31.76
C GLU A 151 -25.02 18.21 -32.25
N THR A 152 -24.21 17.16 -32.02
CA THR A 152 -22.80 17.12 -32.42
C THR A 152 -22.37 15.78 -33.01
N GLU A 153 -21.27 15.78 -33.77
CA GLU A 153 -20.66 14.58 -34.34
C GLU A 153 -20.32 13.54 -33.25
N ASP A 154 -19.78 13.98 -32.11
CA ASP A 154 -19.44 13.11 -30.99
C ASP A 154 -20.68 12.46 -30.36
N GLY A 155 -21.78 13.22 -30.21
CA GLY A 155 -23.07 12.70 -29.76
C GLY A 155 -23.64 11.64 -30.70
N TYR A 156 -23.51 11.82 -32.03
CA TYR A 156 -23.88 10.77 -32.99
C TYR A 156 -23.00 9.53 -32.85
N ARG A 157 -21.69 9.67 -32.61
CA ARG A 157 -20.78 8.53 -32.44
C ARG A 157 -21.16 7.70 -31.22
N LEU A 158 -21.44 8.34 -30.08
CA LEU A 158 -21.95 7.69 -28.88
C LEU A 158 -23.29 6.96 -29.15
N ALA A 159 -24.20 7.60 -29.89
CA ALA A 159 -25.49 6.99 -30.27
C ALA A 159 -25.33 5.75 -31.19
N PHE A 160 -24.31 5.73 -32.06
CA PHE A 160 -24.06 4.60 -32.95
C PHE A 160 -23.48 3.40 -32.21
N ASP A 161 -22.57 3.63 -31.27
CA ASP A 161 -22.05 2.56 -30.41
C ASP A 161 -23.15 2.00 -29.51
N GLU A 162 -23.98 2.86 -28.91
CA GLU A 162 -25.11 2.41 -28.08
C GLU A 162 -26.19 1.66 -28.88
N PHE A 163 -26.51 2.11 -30.10
CA PHE A 163 -27.39 1.36 -31.00
C PHE A 163 -26.83 -0.04 -31.31
N CYS A 164 -25.51 -0.16 -31.51
CA CYS A 164 -24.86 -1.45 -31.71
C CYS A 164 -24.86 -2.31 -30.44
N ASN A 165 -24.70 -1.72 -29.25
CA ASN A 165 -24.77 -2.43 -27.96
C ASN A 165 -26.17 -3.03 -27.74
N ILE A 166 -27.22 -2.21 -27.86
CA ILE A 166 -28.63 -2.64 -27.74
C ILE A 166 -28.91 -3.82 -28.69
N CYS A 167 -28.43 -3.74 -29.94
CA CYS A 167 -28.57 -4.83 -30.90
C CYS A 167 -27.78 -6.09 -30.53
N ASN A 168 -26.57 -5.97 -29.98
CA ASN A 168 -25.72 -7.10 -29.62
C ASN A 168 -26.23 -7.84 -28.36
N GLU A 169 -26.56 -7.12 -27.29
CA GLU A 169 -27.05 -7.72 -26.04
C GLU A 169 -28.34 -8.50 -26.27
N ASN A 170 -29.24 -7.97 -27.10
CA ASN A 170 -30.49 -8.62 -27.48
C ASN A 170 -30.35 -9.58 -28.67
N ASN A 171 -29.12 -9.92 -29.09
CA ASN A 171 -28.81 -10.91 -30.14
C ASN A 171 -29.51 -10.66 -31.49
N VAL A 172 -29.76 -9.40 -31.86
CA VAL A 172 -30.49 -8.98 -33.08
C VAL A 172 -29.89 -9.59 -34.37
N ALA A 173 -28.58 -9.83 -34.40
CA ALA A 173 -27.89 -10.46 -35.52
C ALA A 173 -28.26 -11.94 -35.77
N SER A 174 -28.93 -12.60 -34.83
CA SER A 174 -29.52 -13.94 -35.04
C SER A 174 -30.78 -13.90 -35.92
N GLY A 175 -31.45 -12.75 -35.99
CA GLY A 175 -32.77 -12.56 -36.59
C GLY A 175 -33.95 -12.89 -35.68
N ASP A 176 -33.76 -13.67 -34.60
CA ASP A 176 -34.79 -13.95 -33.62
C ASP A 176 -35.19 -12.65 -32.88
N ASN A 177 -36.50 -12.40 -32.78
CA ASN A 177 -37.12 -11.23 -32.12
C ASN A 177 -36.60 -9.83 -32.55
N CYS A 178 -35.85 -9.71 -33.65
CA CYS A 178 -35.24 -8.46 -34.12
C CYS A 178 -36.21 -7.26 -34.11
N TYR A 179 -37.40 -7.40 -34.70
CA TYR A 179 -38.40 -6.33 -34.72
C TYR A 179 -38.96 -5.98 -33.34
N GLU A 180 -39.11 -6.94 -32.43
CA GLU A 180 -39.57 -6.70 -31.05
C GLU A 180 -38.54 -5.85 -30.28
N VAL A 181 -37.25 -6.15 -30.45
CA VAL A 181 -36.15 -5.34 -29.90
C VAL A 181 -36.18 -3.94 -30.48
N LEU A 182 -36.11 -3.79 -31.81
CA LEU A 182 -36.02 -2.49 -32.47
C LEU A 182 -37.25 -1.61 -32.22
N SER A 183 -38.46 -2.20 -32.18
CA SER A 183 -39.70 -1.46 -31.88
C SER A 183 -39.89 -1.09 -30.40
N SER A 184 -39.02 -1.57 -29.51
CA SER A 184 -39.01 -1.18 -28.09
C SER A 184 -38.10 0.02 -27.77
N ILE A 185 -37.31 0.49 -28.73
CA ILE A 185 -36.31 1.55 -28.51
C ILE A 185 -36.99 2.93 -28.38
N ASP A 186 -36.97 3.48 -27.18
CA ASP A 186 -37.31 4.87 -26.89
C ASP A 186 -36.32 5.45 -25.86
N LEU A 187 -35.15 5.88 -26.33
CA LEU A 187 -34.02 6.30 -25.51
C LEU A 187 -33.70 7.79 -25.74
N LEU A 188 -33.81 8.59 -24.68
CA LEU A 188 -33.11 9.86 -24.53
C LEU A 188 -31.90 9.62 -23.62
N SER A 189 -30.70 9.73 -24.18
CA SER A 189 -29.45 9.55 -23.45
C SER A 189 -28.88 10.90 -23.01
N ARG A 190 -28.61 11.02 -21.71
CA ARG A 190 -28.00 12.19 -21.07
C ARG A 190 -26.54 11.85 -20.76
N TYR A 191 -25.60 12.55 -21.40
CA TYR A 191 -24.16 12.37 -21.18
C TYR A 191 -23.72 12.86 -19.79
N GLY A 192 -22.78 12.15 -19.19
CA GLY A 192 -22.32 12.39 -17.83
C GLY A 192 -23.24 11.80 -16.76
N LYS A 193 -22.79 11.83 -15.50
CA LYS A 193 -23.45 11.13 -14.38
C LYS A 193 -24.86 11.65 -14.04
N TYR A 194 -25.15 12.94 -14.27
CA TYR A 194 -26.37 13.60 -13.79
C TYR A 194 -27.28 14.11 -14.93
N ASP A 195 -28.59 13.98 -14.72
CA ASP A 195 -29.62 14.48 -15.64
C ASP A 195 -29.68 16.02 -15.62
N SER A 196 -29.42 16.63 -14.45
CA SER A 196 -29.22 18.07 -14.29
C SER A 196 -28.25 18.39 -13.15
N PHE A 197 -27.55 19.55 -13.24
CA PHE A 197 -26.65 20.03 -12.19
C PHE A 197 -26.76 21.54 -12.02
N ALA A 198 -27.06 21.98 -10.80
CA ALA A 198 -27.20 23.37 -10.42
C ALA A 198 -26.58 23.67 -9.05
N ILE A 199 -26.32 24.95 -8.79
CA ILE A 199 -26.00 25.50 -7.47
C ILE A 199 -27.03 26.60 -7.17
N ASN A 200 -27.74 26.48 -6.03
CA ASN A 200 -28.83 27.35 -5.61
C ASN A 200 -29.85 27.69 -6.74
N GLY A 201 -30.15 26.69 -7.59
CA GLY A 201 -31.10 26.78 -8.69
C GLY A 201 -30.55 27.32 -10.02
N VAL A 202 -29.25 27.62 -10.11
CA VAL A 202 -28.60 28.08 -11.35
C VAL A 202 -27.75 26.95 -11.96
N SER A 203 -28.00 26.64 -13.23
CA SER A 203 -27.29 25.61 -13.99
C SER A 203 -25.77 25.82 -14.00
N ILE A 204 -25.02 24.74 -13.81
CA ILE A 204 -23.56 24.75 -13.62
C ILE A 204 -22.79 25.34 -14.81
N GLU A 205 -23.36 25.31 -16.02
CA GLU A 205 -22.81 25.92 -17.24
C GLU A 205 -22.54 27.44 -17.13
N ASN A 206 -23.21 28.11 -16.18
CA ASN A 206 -23.05 29.54 -15.93
C ASN A 206 -21.85 29.87 -15.03
N PHE A 207 -21.24 28.85 -14.40
CA PHE A 207 -20.17 29.01 -13.41
C PHE A 207 -18.78 29.03 -14.05
N LYS A 208 -17.80 29.52 -13.28
CA LYS A 208 -16.38 29.47 -13.65
C LYS A 208 -15.52 28.95 -12.51
N LEU A 209 -14.52 28.13 -12.84
CA LEU A 209 -13.50 27.69 -11.89
C LEU A 209 -12.48 28.80 -11.66
N VAL A 210 -12.39 29.33 -10.44
CA VAL A 210 -11.45 30.39 -10.04
C VAL A 210 -10.56 29.84 -8.93
N SER A 211 -9.42 29.27 -9.33
CA SER A 211 -8.62 28.40 -8.49
C SER A 211 -7.18 28.92 -8.31
N THR A 212 -6.57 28.68 -7.14
CA THR A 212 -5.15 28.93 -6.86
C THR A 212 -4.21 27.89 -7.48
N LEU A 213 -4.72 26.70 -7.77
CA LEU A 213 -3.97 25.53 -8.27
C LEU A 213 -3.26 25.79 -9.61
N ASP A 214 -2.36 24.87 -9.96
CA ASP A 214 -1.68 24.80 -11.26
C ASP A 214 -2.60 24.39 -12.43
N GLU A 215 -2.08 24.43 -13.65
CA GLU A 215 -2.85 24.14 -14.87
C GLU A 215 -3.29 22.67 -14.98
N GLU A 216 -2.53 21.72 -14.41
CA GLU A 216 -2.81 20.28 -14.51
C GLU A 216 -3.95 19.88 -13.57
N LYS A 217 -3.84 20.23 -12.27
CA LYS A 217 -4.93 20.03 -11.29
C LYS A 217 -6.23 20.74 -11.70
N ASN A 218 -6.14 21.95 -12.28
CA ASN A 218 -7.33 22.66 -12.77
C ASN A 218 -7.99 21.95 -13.98
N ASN A 219 -7.20 21.42 -14.92
CA ASN A 219 -7.73 20.69 -16.06
C ASN A 219 -8.38 19.36 -15.65
N ALA A 220 -7.86 18.69 -14.61
CA ALA A 220 -8.50 17.51 -14.02
C ALA A 220 -9.88 17.85 -13.45
N ILE A 221 -9.99 18.87 -12.58
CA ILE A 221 -11.27 19.27 -11.97
C ILE A 221 -12.30 19.71 -13.03
N LEU A 222 -11.86 20.38 -14.11
CA LEU A 222 -12.75 20.74 -15.22
C LEU A 222 -13.22 19.52 -16.03
N LYS A 223 -12.38 18.49 -16.19
CA LYS A 223 -12.76 17.21 -16.80
C LYS A 223 -13.77 16.46 -15.93
N ASP A 224 -13.52 16.36 -14.63
CA ASP A 224 -14.41 15.64 -13.70
C ASP A 224 -15.78 16.31 -13.61
N LEU A 225 -15.83 17.65 -13.56
CA LEU A 225 -17.07 18.42 -13.67
C LEU A 225 -17.82 18.15 -14.98
N PHE A 226 -17.11 18.04 -16.10
CA PHE A 226 -17.71 17.75 -17.41
C PHE A 226 -18.23 16.31 -17.50
N GLU A 227 -17.49 15.31 -17.01
CA GLU A 227 -17.91 13.91 -16.97
C GLU A 227 -19.03 13.65 -15.94
N ALA A 228 -19.15 14.49 -14.91
CA ALA A 228 -20.24 14.45 -13.96
C ALA A 228 -21.52 15.14 -14.47
N ALA A 229 -21.42 16.38 -14.95
CA ALA A 229 -22.58 17.23 -15.24
C ALA A 229 -22.95 17.35 -16.74
N GLY A 230 -22.06 16.94 -17.66
CA GLY A 230 -22.27 17.04 -19.12
C GLY A 230 -22.12 18.45 -19.71
N TYR A 231 -21.60 19.42 -18.94
CA TYR A 231 -21.43 20.82 -19.35
C TYR A 231 -19.95 21.25 -19.38
N GLU A 232 -19.55 22.00 -20.40
CA GLU A 232 -18.18 22.53 -20.54
C GLU A 232 -18.00 23.82 -19.72
N ILE A 233 -17.44 23.70 -18.53
CA ILE A 233 -17.10 24.83 -17.63
C ILE A 233 -15.74 25.42 -18.03
N THR A 234 -15.52 26.71 -17.76
CA THR A 234 -14.27 27.40 -18.10
C THR A 234 -13.55 27.99 -16.89
N LEU A 235 -12.22 28.07 -16.97
CA LEU A 235 -11.40 28.77 -15.98
C LEU A 235 -11.70 30.28 -16.00
N GLY A 236 -11.92 30.86 -14.82
CA GLY A 236 -12.15 32.29 -14.62
C GLY A 236 -10.87 33.06 -14.26
N ASP A 237 -10.87 34.36 -14.52
CA ASP A 237 -9.78 35.25 -14.14
C ASP A 237 -9.85 35.60 -12.65
N ARG A 238 -8.79 35.27 -11.89
CA ARG A 238 -8.65 35.61 -10.46
C ARG A 238 -8.89 37.11 -10.19
N ASN A 239 -8.58 37.97 -11.16
CA ASN A 239 -8.70 39.44 -11.06
C ASN A 239 -10.09 40.00 -11.45
N THR A 240 -10.96 39.21 -12.09
CA THR A 240 -12.26 39.65 -12.61
C THR A 240 -13.39 38.81 -11.99
N PRO A 241 -13.92 39.21 -10.81
CA PRO A 241 -15.00 38.48 -10.16
C PRO A 241 -16.26 38.37 -11.02
N THR A 242 -16.93 37.23 -10.90
CA THR A 242 -18.28 37.00 -11.47
C THR A 242 -19.26 36.57 -10.38
N ASP A 243 -20.55 36.58 -10.72
CA ASP A 243 -21.63 36.21 -9.79
C ASP A 243 -21.71 34.70 -9.53
N TYR A 244 -21.10 33.87 -10.39
CA TYR A 244 -21.18 32.41 -10.40
C TYR A 244 -19.77 31.80 -10.45
N GLU A 245 -19.20 31.47 -9.29
CA GLU A 245 -17.81 31.01 -9.17
C GLU A 245 -17.70 29.73 -8.34
N ILE A 246 -16.93 28.76 -8.85
CA ILE A 246 -16.37 27.64 -8.09
C ILE A 246 -14.98 28.11 -7.68
N ILE A 247 -14.81 28.48 -6.42
CA ILE A 247 -13.58 29.05 -5.89
C ILE A 247 -12.77 27.95 -5.19
N ILE A 248 -11.50 27.82 -5.54
CA ILE A 248 -10.58 26.86 -4.92
C ILE A 248 -9.32 27.57 -4.45
N GLY A 249 -9.10 27.58 -3.13
CA GLY A 249 -7.96 28.22 -2.47
C GLY A 249 -8.11 29.72 -2.24
N ASP A 250 -7.10 30.31 -1.59
CA ASP A 250 -7.08 31.70 -1.12
C ASP A 250 -6.94 32.73 -2.26
N VAL A 251 -8.04 32.97 -2.97
CA VAL A 251 -8.19 34.02 -3.97
C VAL A 251 -8.79 35.29 -3.35
N ASN A 252 -8.41 36.45 -3.87
CA ASN A 252 -8.90 37.74 -3.38
C ASN A 252 -10.42 37.92 -3.64
N ARG A 253 -11.22 37.54 -2.65
CA ARG A 253 -12.69 37.61 -2.60
C ARG A 253 -13.12 37.89 -1.14
N PRO A 254 -14.06 38.83 -0.88
CA PRO A 254 -14.54 39.09 0.48
C PRO A 254 -15.05 37.85 1.22
N GLU A 255 -15.79 36.99 0.52
CA GLU A 255 -16.36 35.75 1.01
C GLU A 255 -15.30 34.71 1.41
N VAL A 256 -14.17 34.64 0.69
CA VAL A 256 -13.00 33.81 1.04
C VAL A 256 -12.32 34.35 2.30
N SER A 257 -12.09 35.67 2.35
CA SER A 257 -11.49 36.31 3.52
C SER A 257 -12.34 36.13 4.79
N GLU A 258 -13.66 36.21 4.67
CA GLU A 258 -14.60 35.97 5.78
C GLU A 258 -14.49 34.52 6.28
N ILE A 259 -14.61 33.53 5.39
CA ILE A 259 -14.55 32.10 5.75
C ILE A 259 -13.18 31.74 6.34
N LYS A 260 -12.07 32.26 5.77
CA LYS A 260 -10.71 31.96 6.26
C LYS A 260 -10.49 32.41 7.72
N THR A 261 -11.16 33.46 8.20
CA THR A 261 -11.09 33.84 9.63
C THR A 261 -11.74 32.85 10.59
N THR A 262 -12.47 31.85 10.08
CA THR A 262 -13.08 30.77 10.88
C THR A 262 -12.24 29.50 10.93
N LEU A 263 -11.14 29.41 10.17
CA LEU A 263 -10.28 28.23 10.07
C LEU A 263 -9.01 28.39 10.93
N ARG A 264 -8.64 27.33 11.65
CA ARG A 264 -7.30 27.10 12.18
C ARG A 264 -6.44 26.34 11.15
N ASP A 265 -5.15 26.21 11.39
CA ASP A 265 -4.16 25.72 10.41
C ASP A 265 -4.43 24.32 9.82
N LEU A 266 -5.13 23.45 10.56
CA LEU A 266 -5.53 22.08 10.17
C LEU A 266 -7.05 21.93 9.97
N ASP A 267 -7.80 23.03 9.93
CA ASP A 267 -9.22 23.01 9.54
C ASP A 267 -9.35 23.17 8.02
N TRP A 268 -10.42 22.63 7.41
CA TRP A 268 -10.76 22.93 6.02
C TRP A 268 -12.28 22.98 5.79
N THR A 269 -12.70 23.50 4.64
CA THR A 269 -14.11 23.56 4.25
C THR A 269 -14.33 23.52 2.75
N VAL A 270 -15.46 22.94 2.36
CA VAL A 270 -16.12 23.11 1.06
C VAL A 270 -17.49 23.72 1.35
N THR A 271 -17.58 25.05 1.27
CA THR A 271 -18.79 25.81 1.61
C THR A 271 -19.54 26.24 0.35
N VAL A 272 -20.85 26.03 0.31
CA VAL A 272 -21.74 26.71 -0.63
C VAL A 272 -22.26 27.99 0.02
N LYS A 273 -21.98 29.15 -0.58
CA LYS A 273 -22.41 30.46 -0.08
C LYS A 273 -22.84 31.36 -1.22
N ASP A 274 -24.03 31.96 -1.08
CA ASP A 274 -24.71 32.71 -2.13
C ASP A 274 -24.73 31.89 -3.43
N ASN A 275 -24.21 32.41 -4.55
CA ASN A 275 -24.14 31.68 -5.82
C ASN A 275 -22.72 31.13 -6.09
N LYS A 276 -22.03 30.63 -5.06
CA LYS A 276 -20.63 30.16 -5.14
C LYS A 276 -20.36 28.91 -4.32
N ILE A 277 -19.39 28.11 -4.78
CA ILE A 277 -18.72 27.08 -3.97
C ILE A 277 -17.35 27.62 -3.59
N ILE A 278 -16.89 27.38 -2.36
CA ILE A 278 -15.63 27.88 -1.82
C ILE A 278 -14.91 26.74 -1.10
N VAL A 279 -13.81 26.27 -1.69
CA VAL A 279 -12.91 25.23 -1.18
C VAL A 279 -11.68 25.89 -0.54
N LEU A 280 -11.46 25.70 0.76
CA LEU A 280 -10.36 26.32 1.51
C LEU A 280 -9.80 25.39 2.58
N GLY A 281 -8.48 25.19 2.58
CA GLY A 281 -7.74 24.79 3.78
C GLY A 281 -7.36 26.00 4.63
N GLY A 282 -7.19 25.82 5.94
CA GLY A 282 -6.61 26.82 6.83
C GLY A 282 -5.13 27.07 6.54
N SER A 283 -4.43 26.03 6.09
CA SER A 283 -3.07 26.07 5.54
C SER A 283 -2.92 25.15 4.34
N ASP A 284 -1.77 25.22 3.67
CA ASP A 284 -1.48 24.44 2.46
C ASP A 284 -1.44 22.92 2.72
N SER A 285 -1.14 22.45 3.93
CA SER A 285 -1.01 21.01 4.24
C SER A 285 -2.34 20.27 4.25
N VAL A 286 -3.44 20.95 4.57
CA VAL A 286 -4.81 20.39 4.55
C VAL A 286 -5.63 20.88 3.35
N PHE A 287 -4.97 21.49 2.36
CA PHE A 287 -5.65 22.07 1.21
C PHE A 287 -6.02 21.04 0.14
N ASP A 288 -5.18 20.04 -0.09
CA ASP A 288 -5.50 18.98 -1.06
C ASP A 288 -6.64 18.06 -0.53
N GLU A 289 -6.75 17.80 0.78
CA GLU A 289 -7.93 17.14 1.38
C GLU A 289 -9.25 17.87 1.06
N ALA A 290 -9.23 19.20 1.12
CA ALA A 290 -10.40 20.04 0.82
C ALA A 290 -10.79 19.94 -0.66
N VAL A 291 -9.80 19.82 -1.55
CA VAL A 291 -9.99 19.63 -3.00
C VAL A 291 -10.50 18.21 -3.29
N GLU A 292 -9.94 17.18 -2.66
CA GLU A 292 -10.42 15.80 -2.78
C GLU A 292 -11.83 15.64 -2.24
N THR A 293 -12.18 16.27 -1.11
CA THR A 293 -13.56 16.29 -0.60
C THR A 293 -14.51 16.98 -1.58
N TYR A 294 -14.08 18.09 -2.19
CA TYR A 294 -14.88 18.75 -3.23
C TYR A 294 -15.11 17.85 -4.46
N ILE A 295 -14.06 17.17 -4.94
CA ILE A 295 -14.16 16.23 -6.06
C ILE A 295 -15.06 15.04 -5.70
N ASN A 296 -14.90 14.47 -4.51
CA ASN A 296 -15.67 13.31 -4.07
C ASN A 296 -17.13 13.65 -3.77
N ASP A 297 -17.41 14.58 -2.87
CA ASP A 297 -18.76 14.80 -2.34
C ASP A 297 -19.59 15.79 -3.16
N PHE A 298 -18.95 16.72 -3.88
CA PHE A 298 -19.63 17.79 -4.64
C PHE A 298 -19.57 17.58 -6.15
N ILE A 299 -18.81 16.57 -6.65
CA ILE A 299 -18.83 16.16 -8.05
C ILE A 299 -19.20 14.67 -8.15
N ASN A 300 -18.40 13.77 -7.60
CA ASN A 300 -18.43 12.36 -8.01
C ASN A 300 -19.46 11.48 -7.28
N ASN A 301 -19.81 11.73 -6.02
CA ASN A 301 -20.55 10.79 -5.16
C ASN A 301 -21.97 11.24 -4.77
N ILE A 302 -22.56 12.20 -5.50
CA ILE A 302 -23.92 12.68 -5.21
C ILE A 302 -24.93 11.59 -5.59
N ASN A 303 -25.74 11.15 -4.62
CA ASN A 303 -26.79 10.15 -4.82
C ASN A 303 -28.11 10.80 -5.27
N ALA A 304 -28.08 11.49 -6.41
CA ALA A 304 -29.22 12.13 -7.05
C ALA A 304 -29.11 12.06 -8.58
N LYS A 305 -30.23 12.18 -9.28
CA LYS A 305 -30.28 12.37 -10.75
C LYS A 305 -30.28 13.86 -11.12
N ASP A 306 -31.08 14.64 -10.40
CA ASP A 306 -31.09 16.10 -10.45
C ASP A 306 -30.27 16.65 -9.26
N VAL A 307 -29.12 17.23 -9.54
CA VAL A 307 -28.24 17.83 -8.53
C VAL A 307 -28.56 19.31 -8.37
N ASN A 308 -28.86 19.74 -7.14
CA ASN A 308 -28.93 21.15 -6.79
C ASN A 308 -28.20 21.39 -5.46
N LEU A 309 -26.94 21.84 -5.54
CA LEU A 309 -26.12 22.14 -4.36
C LEU A 309 -26.58 23.45 -3.71
N THR A 310 -26.73 23.43 -2.39
CA THR A 310 -27.16 24.59 -1.58
C THR A 310 -26.27 24.73 -0.35
N ASN A 311 -26.49 25.77 0.46
CA ASN A 311 -25.76 25.95 1.71
C ASN A 311 -25.87 24.73 2.66
N GLU A 312 -26.94 23.92 2.57
CA GLU A 312 -27.12 22.69 3.36
C GLU A 312 -26.14 21.57 2.97
N ASN A 313 -25.50 21.65 1.80
CA ASN A 313 -24.46 20.73 1.36
C ASN A 313 -23.05 21.09 1.89
N SER A 314 -22.89 22.19 2.61
CA SER A 314 -21.57 22.70 3.01
C SER A 314 -20.88 21.80 4.04
N THR A 315 -19.66 21.36 3.73
CA THR A 315 -18.81 20.55 4.62
C THR A 315 -17.74 21.41 5.26
N MET A 316 -17.47 21.23 6.55
CA MET A 316 -16.36 21.85 7.26
C MET A 316 -15.74 20.86 8.23
N PHE A 317 -14.49 20.49 7.98
CA PHE A 317 -13.68 19.73 8.92
C PHE A 317 -13.12 20.66 10.00
N LYS A 318 -13.15 20.19 11.25
CA LYS A 318 -12.55 20.85 12.40
C LYS A 318 -11.63 19.86 13.10
N HIS A 319 -10.34 20.12 13.06
CA HIS A 319 -9.37 19.29 13.75
C HIS A 319 -9.58 19.42 15.27
N THR A 320 -9.45 18.30 16.01
CA THR A 320 -9.73 18.29 17.46
C THR A 320 -8.51 18.73 18.25
N TYR A 321 -8.25 20.05 18.25
CA TYR A 321 -7.17 20.67 19.01
C TYR A 321 -7.30 20.41 20.52
N PRO A 322 -6.35 19.71 21.17
CA PRO A 322 -6.39 19.43 22.60
C PRO A 322 -6.36 20.67 23.51
N MET A 323 -5.85 21.81 23.02
CA MET A 323 -5.71 23.07 23.77
C MET A 323 -6.60 24.19 23.21
N THR A 324 -7.04 25.06 24.13
CA THR A 324 -7.90 26.22 23.83
C THR A 324 -7.12 27.50 23.62
N SER A 325 -6.06 27.73 24.40
CA SER A 325 -5.16 28.89 24.32
C SER A 325 -3.87 28.67 25.12
N ILE A 326 -2.77 29.20 24.62
CA ILE A 326 -1.47 29.26 25.33
C ILE A 326 -1.02 30.72 25.37
N THR A 327 -0.89 31.28 26.57
CA THR A 327 -0.40 32.64 26.79
C THR A 327 1.02 32.57 27.35
N LEU A 328 1.98 33.14 26.62
CA LEU A 328 3.38 33.23 27.01
C LEU A 328 3.72 34.68 27.36
N LEU A 329 4.13 34.91 28.62
CA LEU A 329 4.63 36.19 29.14
C LEU A 329 3.64 37.35 28.93
N GLY A 330 2.35 37.06 29.11
CA GLY A 330 1.24 38.01 28.94
C GLY A 330 0.87 38.33 27.49
N SER A 331 1.27 37.48 26.53
CA SER A 331 1.00 37.58 25.09
C SER A 331 0.49 36.24 24.56
N ASP A 332 -0.29 36.21 23.48
CA ASP A 332 -0.69 34.93 22.88
C ASP A 332 0.51 34.26 22.21
N ILE A 333 0.56 32.93 22.20
CA ILE A 333 1.62 32.18 21.50
C ILE A 333 1.65 32.49 19.99
N SER A 334 0.52 32.85 19.37
CA SER A 334 0.49 33.27 17.97
C SER A 334 1.24 34.58 17.68
N GLU A 335 1.69 35.30 18.71
CA GLU A 335 2.54 36.49 18.57
C GLU A 335 4.04 36.17 18.65
N TYR A 336 4.42 34.89 18.84
CA TYR A 336 5.80 34.44 18.95
C TYR A 336 6.31 33.86 17.62
N VAL A 337 7.61 34.05 17.37
CA VAL A 337 8.36 33.33 16.34
C VAL A 337 9.43 32.43 16.97
N ILE A 338 9.86 31.41 16.24
CA ILE A 338 10.93 30.50 16.67
C ILE A 338 12.23 30.96 16.00
N LEU A 339 13.21 31.42 16.77
CA LEU A 339 14.52 31.84 16.28
C LEU A 339 15.52 30.68 16.41
N ALA A 340 15.92 30.14 15.26
CA ALA A 340 16.72 28.92 15.14
C ALA A 340 17.85 29.07 14.12
N SER A 341 18.97 28.36 14.29
CA SER A 341 19.98 28.23 13.23
C SER A 341 19.73 26.98 12.38
N LYS A 342 20.48 26.78 11.29
CA LYS A 342 20.36 25.56 10.47
C LYS A 342 20.69 24.28 11.26
N SER A 343 21.52 24.34 12.31
CA SER A 343 21.77 23.17 13.19
C SER A 343 20.67 22.92 14.23
N ASN A 344 19.57 23.69 14.20
CA ASN A 344 18.44 23.57 15.12
C ASN A 344 17.10 23.31 14.40
N ASP A 345 17.10 23.14 13.07
CA ASP A 345 15.87 23.15 12.25
C ASP A 345 14.88 22.07 12.67
N THR A 346 15.36 20.87 13.03
CA THR A 346 14.59 19.77 13.66
C THR A 346 13.84 20.22 14.91
N ALA A 347 14.54 20.81 15.89
CA ALA A 347 13.95 21.24 17.15
C ALA A 347 12.97 22.42 16.95
N ALA A 348 13.25 23.30 15.97
CA ALA A 348 12.34 24.39 15.60
C ALA A 348 11.04 23.87 14.96
N ARG A 349 11.13 22.86 14.07
CA ARG A 349 9.97 22.16 13.50
C ARG A 349 9.18 21.42 14.58
N ALA A 350 9.84 20.69 15.47
CA ALA A 350 9.18 19.98 16.57
C ALA A 350 8.36 20.92 17.47
N ILE A 351 8.90 22.10 17.83
CA ILE A 351 8.11 23.13 18.53
C ILE A 351 6.91 23.58 17.69
N ARG A 352 7.13 23.88 16.39
CA ARG A 352 6.07 24.37 15.49
C ARG A 352 4.93 23.35 15.36
N GLU A 353 5.22 22.10 15.02
CA GLU A 353 4.17 21.10 14.78
C GLU A 353 3.47 20.68 16.08
N HIS A 354 4.18 20.57 17.21
CA HIS A 354 3.49 20.32 18.47
C HIS A 354 2.55 21.47 18.87
N ILE A 355 2.93 22.74 18.71
CA ILE A 355 1.99 23.85 18.94
C ILE A 355 0.86 23.85 17.90
N ASN A 356 1.14 23.46 16.66
CA ASN A 356 0.14 23.40 15.60
C ASN A 356 -0.92 22.32 15.88
N ASN A 357 -0.51 21.11 16.24
CA ASN A 357 -1.43 20.01 16.56
C ASN A 357 -2.15 20.26 17.90
N LEU A 358 -1.51 20.93 18.86
CA LEU A 358 -2.14 21.27 20.14
C LEU A 358 -3.21 22.37 20.03
N LEU A 359 -2.99 23.39 19.19
CA LEU A 359 -3.77 24.65 19.22
C LEU A 359 -4.28 25.15 17.86
N GLY A 360 -3.72 24.66 16.75
CA GLY A 360 -4.04 25.11 15.38
C GLY A 360 -3.33 26.40 14.98
N VAL A 361 -2.13 26.62 15.53
CA VAL A 361 -1.31 27.83 15.38
C VAL A 361 0.09 27.46 14.89
N LYS A 362 0.36 27.64 13.60
CA LYS A 362 1.66 27.39 12.97
C LYS A 362 2.59 28.59 13.17
N LEU A 363 3.56 28.45 14.09
CA LEU A 363 4.55 29.50 14.40
C LEU A 363 5.58 29.68 13.27
N GLU A 364 5.95 30.94 12.97
CA GLU A 364 7.01 31.23 11.99
C GLU A 364 8.40 30.83 12.53
N ILE A 365 9.19 30.12 11.73
CA ILE A 365 10.60 29.81 12.03
C ILE A 365 11.48 30.83 11.30
N VAL A 366 12.22 31.64 12.05
CA VAL A 366 13.13 32.68 11.54
C VAL A 366 14.58 32.32 11.82
N THR A 367 15.46 32.56 10.85
CA THR A 367 16.89 32.17 10.93
C THR A 367 17.84 33.33 11.27
N SER A 368 17.32 34.55 11.42
CA SER A 368 18.11 35.73 11.78
C SER A 368 17.22 36.86 12.29
N GLY A 369 17.86 37.92 12.82
CA GLY A 369 17.18 39.12 13.33
C GLY A 369 17.16 39.19 14.85
N ASN A 370 16.25 40.00 15.38
CA ASN A 370 16.03 40.16 16.82
C ASN A 370 14.53 40.44 17.09
N PRO A 371 13.64 39.47 16.84
CA PRO A 371 12.20 39.58 17.12
C PRO A 371 11.92 40.01 18.58
N GLU A 372 10.76 40.60 18.85
CA GLU A 372 10.41 41.08 20.21
C GLU A 372 9.94 39.93 21.12
N LYS A 373 9.02 39.11 20.61
CA LYS A 373 8.50 37.89 21.25
C LYS A 373 9.08 36.69 20.50
N ALA A 374 9.84 35.83 21.17
CA ALA A 374 10.45 34.67 20.51
C ALA A 374 10.80 33.51 21.46
N ILE A 375 10.72 32.31 20.91
CA ILE A 375 11.36 31.10 21.45
C ILE A 375 12.69 30.95 20.72
N ILE A 376 13.80 30.95 21.44
CA ILE A 376 15.16 31.06 20.89
C ILE A 376 15.93 29.79 21.22
N LEU A 377 16.40 29.08 20.19
CA LEU A 377 17.16 27.85 20.34
C LEU A 377 18.65 28.11 20.57
N GLY A 378 19.30 27.30 21.41
CA GLY A 378 20.63 27.58 21.96
C GLY A 378 21.71 27.80 20.91
N ASN A 379 21.74 26.94 19.89
CA ASN A 379 22.71 27.04 18.80
C ASN A 379 22.47 28.20 17.80
N ALA A 380 21.43 29.02 18.00
CA ALA A 380 21.36 30.36 17.39
C ALA A 380 22.44 31.31 17.96
N ARG A 381 23.12 30.93 19.06
CA ARG A 381 24.28 31.59 19.69
C ARG A 381 24.13 33.11 19.83
N THR A 382 22.92 33.55 20.17
CA THR A 382 22.70 34.96 20.55
C THR A 382 23.56 35.28 21.78
N GLN A 383 24.08 36.52 21.85
CA GLN A 383 24.89 36.97 22.98
C GLN A 383 24.22 36.70 24.33
N GLN A 384 22.88 36.83 24.39
CA GLN A 384 22.13 36.57 25.62
C GLN A 384 22.12 35.08 26.01
N PHE A 385 22.02 34.15 25.06
CA PHE A 385 22.10 32.71 25.36
C PHE A 385 23.47 32.36 25.92
N LEU A 386 24.55 32.84 25.28
CA LEU A 386 25.93 32.61 25.72
C LEU A 386 26.20 33.19 27.13
N GLU A 387 25.49 34.23 27.55
CA GLU A 387 25.55 34.77 28.91
C GLU A 387 24.74 33.95 29.93
N LEU A 388 23.63 33.33 29.51
CA LEU A 388 22.80 32.46 30.35
C LEU A 388 23.45 31.08 30.56
N SER A 389 24.08 30.52 29.52
CA SER A 389 24.68 29.19 29.55
C SER A 389 26.12 29.15 30.08
N ALA A 390 26.74 30.31 30.36
CA ALA A 390 28.13 30.44 30.82
C ALA A 390 28.48 29.76 32.16
N MET A 391 27.49 29.19 32.85
CA MET A 391 27.61 28.53 34.16
C MET A 391 27.00 27.12 34.19
N MET A 392 26.56 26.59 33.04
CA MET A 392 26.04 25.22 32.91
C MET A 392 27.20 24.22 32.73
N ASP A 393 26.95 22.96 33.07
CA ASP A 393 27.79 21.83 32.65
C ASP A 393 27.31 21.25 31.30
N ASP A 394 28.17 20.51 30.58
CA ASP A 394 27.84 19.89 29.27
C ASP A 394 26.66 18.91 29.33
N SER A 395 26.31 18.43 30.54
CA SER A 395 25.19 17.54 30.84
C SER A 395 23.90 18.27 31.23
N GLU A 396 23.79 19.58 30.99
CA GLU A 396 22.61 20.36 31.35
C GLU A 396 21.83 20.93 30.16
N TYR A 397 20.52 21.07 30.36
CA TYR A 397 19.61 21.84 29.52
C TYR A 397 19.13 23.10 30.24
N LEU A 398 18.83 24.14 29.46
CA LEU A 398 18.30 25.43 29.89
C LEU A 398 16.90 25.64 29.30
N VAL A 399 15.96 26.03 30.14
CA VAL A 399 14.64 26.57 29.75
C VAL A 399 14.44 27.84 30.57
N LYS A 400 14.61 29.02 29.96
CA LYS A 400 14.68 30.29 30.73
C LYS A 400 14.16 31.54 30.02
N THR A 401 13.50 32.43 30.75
CA THR A 401 13.02 33.73 30.28
C THR A 401 14.05 34.85 30.40
N VAL A 402 14.03 35.78 29.43
CA VAL A 402 14.59 37.15 29.57
C VAL A 402 13.65 38.14 28.88
N GLY A 403 12.90 38.92 29.66
CA GLY A 403 11.89 39.84 29.12
C GLY A 403 10.75 39.07 28.46
N THR A 404 10.48 39.34 27.18
CA THR A 404 9.46 38.69 26.34
C THR A 404 10.00 37.49 25.53
N LYS A 405 11.15 36.93 25.94
CA LYS A 405 11.85 35.87 25.21
C LYS A 405 12.09 34.65 26.07
N ILE A 406 11.98 33.48 25.44
CA ILE A 406 12.22 32.17 26.03
C ILE A 406 13.44 31.59 25.35
N TYR A 407 14.41 31.13 26.13
CA TYR A 407 15.66 30.52 25.67
C TYR A 407 15.63 29.03 26.02
N LEU A 408 15.74 28.19 24.99
CA LEU A 408 15.74 26.72 25.11
C LEU A 408 17.05 26.18 24.52
N GLY A 409 17.76 25.31 25.23
CA GLY A 409 18.84 24.53 24.62
C GLY A 409 19.81 23.87 25.59
N THR A 410 20.84 23.23 25.04
CA THR A 410 21.95 22.63 25.79
C THR A 410 23.27 23.36 25.50
N LEU A 411 24.36 23.00 26.20
CA LEU A 411 25.71 23.47 25.85
C LEU A 411 26.39 22.65 24.75
N ASN A 412 26.12 21.36 24.70
CA ASN A 412 26.85 20.42 23.85
C ASN A 412 26.08 20.13 22.55
N ASP A 413 26.66 20.53 21.42
CA ASP A 413 26.11 20.32 20.06
C ASP A 413 25.71 18.85 19.78
N TYR A 414 26.34 17.86 20.47
CA TYR A 414 26.03 16.42 20.34
C TYR A 414 24.68 16.00 20.95
N HIS A 415 24.14 16.75 21.92
CA HIS A 415 22.87 16.42 22.59
C HIS A 415 21.65 17.12 21.96
N GLY A 416 21.88 18.18 21.18
CA GLY A 416 20.84 19.03 20.60
C GLY A 416 19.98 19.76 21.64
N ASP A 417 18.98 20.51 21.17
CA ASP A 417 18.08 21.26 22.05
C ASP A 417 16.86 20.44 22.52
N GLY A 418 16.71 19.20 22.05
CA GLY A 418 15.58 18.31 22.34
C GLY A 418 15.20 18.20 23.84
N PRO A 419 16.15 17.96 24.77
CA PRO A 419 15.85 17.90 26.20
C PRO A 419 15.20 19.18 26.74
N ALA A 420 15.65 20.36 26.27
CA ALA A 420 15.07 21.65 26.65
C ALA A 420 13.66 21.85 26.06
N VAL A 421 13.44 21.40 24.81
CA VAL A 421 12.10 21.42 24.19
C VAL A 421 11.14 20.52 24.95
N TYR A 422 11.51 19.27 25.24
CA TYR A 422 10.67 18.35 25.99
C TYR A 422 10.27 18.92 27.37
N LYS A 423 11.21 19.52 28.11
CA LYS A 423 10.89 20.16 29.40
C LYS A 423 10.13 21.47 29.31
N PHE A 424 10.30 22.27 28.25
CA PHE A 424 9.44 23.42 27.99
C PHE A 424 7.98 22.99 27.81
N PHE A 425 7.75 21.98 26.98
CA PHE A 425 6.40 21.47 26.76
C PHE A 425 5.81 20.79 28.01
N GLU A 426 6.59 19.92 28.65
CA GLU A 426 6.11 19.13 29.79
C GLU A 426 5.69 19.99 30.99
N GLU A 427 6.47 21.02 31.33
CA GLU A 427 6.31 21.80 32.57
C GLU A 427 5.53 23.09 32.35
N TYR A 428 5.69 23.75 31.18
CA TYR A 428 5.11 25.08 30.92
C TYR A 428 3.97 25.07 29.90
N ILE A 429 4.06 24.31 28.80
CA ILE A 429 2.91 24.10 27.89
C ILE A 429 1.91 23.10 28.47
N GLY A 430 2.27 22.37 29.54
CA GLY A 430 1.39 21.38 30.14
C GLY A 430 1.05 20.24 29.18
N TYR A 431 1.98 19.88 28.28
CA TYR A 431 1.86 18.75 27.36
C TYR A 431 3.13 17.92 27.43
N ASP A 432 3.02 16.69 27.92
CA ASP A 432 4.12 15.74 27.97
C ASP A 432 4.24 15.01 26.63
N ILE A 433 5.14 15.51 25.77
CA ILE A 433 5.40 14.97 24.42
C ILE A 433 5.76 13.48 24.50
N ARG A 434 6.68 13.09 25.40
CA ARG A 434 7.20 11.71 25.50
C ARG A 434 6.18 10.70 26.04
N ASN A 435 4.98 11.14 26.40
CA ASN A 435 3.88 10.28 26.81
C ASN A 435 2.55 10.61 26.08
N ASN A 436 2.59 11.47 25.06
CA ASN A 436 1.42 12.01 24.34
C ASN A 436 0.29 12.41 25.30
N LYS A 437 0.62 13.22 26.33
CA LYS A 437 -0.25 13.42 27.50
C LYS A 437 -0.46 14.89 27.85
N LEU A 438 -1.68 15.35 27.62
CA LEU A 438 -2.12 16.67 28.05
C LEU A 438 -2.33 16.74 29.57
N LYS A 439 -1.72 17.75 30.20
CA LYS A 439 -1.88 18.12 31.63
C LYS A 439 -2.86 19.29 31.81
N ALA A 440 -3.00 20.18 30.83
CA ALA A 440 -3.92 21.33 30.86
C ALA A 440 -4.43 21.71 29.46
N GLN A 441 -5.68 22.17 29.34
CA GLN A 441 -6.25 22.68 28.08
C GLN A 441 -6.02 24.19 27.87
N THR A 442 -5.66 24.92 28.94
CA THR A 442 -5.46 26.37 28.96
C THR A 442 -4.21 26.66 29.77
N VAL A 443 -3.30 27.49 29.23
CA VAL A 443 -1.99 27.75 29.83
C VAL A 443 -1.69 29.25 29.86
N GLU A 444 -1.17 29.72 30.99
CA GLU A 444 -0.60 31.07 31.17
C GLU A 444 0.78 30.94 31.84
N VAL A 445 1.84 31.24 31.09
CA VAL A 445 3.23 31.18 31.56
C VAL A 445 3.71 32.59 31.84
N THR A 446 3.89 32.96 33.12
CA THR A 446 4.30 34.31 33.51
C THR A 446 5.82 34.49 33.60
N ASP A 447 6.57 33.42 33.88
CA ASP A 447 8.03 33.39 34.00
C ASP A 447 8.53 31.94 33.85
N ILE A 448 9.82 31.75 33.54
CA ILE A 448 10.42 30.43 33.26
C ILE A 448 11.85 30.39 33.79
N GLU A 449 12.14 29.47 34.73
CA GLU A 449 13.52 29.18 35.13
C GLU A 449 13.69 27.69 35.47
N ILE A 450 14.24 26.92 34.53
CA ILE A 450 14.77 25.57 34.75
C ILE A 450 16.18 25.47 34.17
N CYS A 451 17.10 24.99 35.00
CA CYS A 451 18.32 24.32 34.58
C CYS A 451 18.28 22.91 35.16
N GLY A 452 18.68 21.90 34.40
CA GLY A 452 18.61 20.51 34.86
C GLY A 452 19.41 19.56 34.00
N ASN A 453 19.67 18.37 34.54
CA ASN A 453 20.49 17.35 33.89
C ASN A 453 19.70 16.64 32.76
N ILE A 454 20.36 16.43 31.62
CA ILE A 454 19.84 15.77 30.41
C ILE A 454 19.78 14.24 30.49
N ASP A 455 20.35 13.57 31.51
CA ASP A 455 20.52 12.10 31.60
C ASP A 455 19.24 11.29 31.27
N TYR A 456 18.04 11.79 31.62
CA TYR A 456 16.75 11.15 31.33
C TYR A 456 16.35 11.21 29.83
N TYR A 457 16.98 12.08 29.06
CA TYR A 457 16.73 12.35 27.63
C TYR A 457 17.87 11.85 26.72
N LEU A 458 18.95 11.30 27.27
CA LEU A 458 20.05 10.74 26.50
C LEU A 458 19.81 9.28 26.11
N THR A 459 20.40 8.90 24.98
CA THR A 459 20.79 7.51 24.74
C THR A 459 21.77 7.07 25.83
N LYS A 460 21.39 6.09 26.64
CA LYS A 460 22.19 5.56 27.74
C LYS A 460 23.35 4.71 27.19
N VAL A 461 24.44 4.59 27.94
CA VAL A 461 25.45 3.56 27.67
C VAL A 461 24.98 2.25 28.29
N ALA A 462 24.86 1.19 27.49
CA ALA A 462 24.62 -0.15 28.00
C ALA A 462 25.89 -0.68 28.69
N THR A 463 25.80 -1.00 29.97
CA THR A 463 26.92 -1.54 30.76
C THR A 463 27.06 -3.05 30.57
N ASP A 464 28.23 -3.61 30.88
CA ASP A 464 28.45 -5.06 30.92
C ASP A 464 27.47 -5.78 31.88
N GLU A 465 27.09 -5.12 32.96
CA GLU A 465 26.14 -5.63 33.96
C GLU A 465 24.72 -5.68 33.39
N PHE A 466 24.25 -4.59 32.78
CA PHE A 466 22.94 -4.51 32.12
C PHE A 466 22.82 -5.48 30.93
N LEU A 467 23.88 -5.64 30.13
CA LEU A 467 23.89 -6.64 29.05
C LEU A 467 23.84 -8.08 29.60
N ALA A 468 24.45 -8.34 30.77
CA ALA A 468 24.37 -9.64 31.42
C ALA A 468 22.97 -9.91 32.02
N GLU A 469 22.26 -8.89 32.52
CA GLU A 469 20.86 -9.00 32.95
C GLU A 469 19.94 -9.36 31.77
N LEU A 470 20.11 -8.72 30.61
CA LEU A 470 19.36 -9.02 29.38
C LEU A 470 19.73 -10.40 28.78
N ASP A 471 20.94 -10.90 29.03
CA ASP A 471 21.34 -12.27 28.70
C ASP A 471 20.69 -13.28 29.67
N GLU A 472 20.63 -12.98 30.97
CA GLU A 472 19.94 -13.83 31.96
C GLU A 472 18.44 -13.93 31.65
N GLU A 473 17.75 -12.82 31.36
CA GLU A 473 16.33 -12.84 30.99
C GLU A 473 16.07 -13.62 29.69
N ALA A 474 16.90 -13.44 28.66
CA ALA A 474 16.81 -14.22 27.43
C ALA A 474 17.06 -15.72 27.68
N ASN A 475 17.97 -16.08 28.59
CA ASN A 475 18.21 -17.46 28.99
C ASN A 475 17.03 -18.05 29.78
N GLU A 476 16.45 -17.31 30.75
CA GLU A 476 15.27 -17.73 31.50
C GLU A 476 14.07 -17.95 30.56
N ARG A 477 13.83 -17.02 29.63
CA ARG A 477 12.77 -17.12 28.62
C ARG A 477 12.99 -18.33 27.71
N ARG A 478 14.23 -18.58 27.24
CA ARG A 478 14.57 -19.77 26.45
C ARG A 478 14.31 -21.07 27.20
N GLU A 479 14.75 -21.17 28.46
CA GLU A 479 14.56 -22.37 29.28
C GLU A 479 13.09 -22.58 29.67
N ALA A 480 12.34 -21.52 29.95
CA ALA A 480 10.90 -21.58 30.18
C ALA A 480 10.18 -22.18 28.97
N ILE A 481 10.51 -21.71 27.75
CA ILE A 481 9.93 -22.22 26.50
C ILE A 481 10.37 -23.67 26.25
N LEU A 482 11.68 -23.99 26.33
CA LEU A 482 12.20 -25.34 26.08
C LEU A 482 11.59 -26.39 27.02
N ASN A 483 11.42 -26.05 28.30
CA ASN A 483 10.88 -26.94 29.32
C ASN A 483 9.36 -26.78 29.52
N SER A 484 8.67 -25.98 28.71
CA SER A 484 7.23 -25.77 28.88
C SER A 484 6.43 -27.06 28.66
N LYS A 485 5.27 -27.09 29.31
CA LYS A 485 4.36 -28.23 29.35
C LYS A 485 3.22 -27.99 28.36
N THR A 486 2.65 -29.09 27.90
CA THR A 486 1.41 -29.08 27.13
C THR A 486 0.26 -28.66 28.03
N ASP A 487 -0.29 -27.47 27.77
CA ASP A 487 -1.50 -26.92 28.40
C ASP A 487 -2.38 -26.37 27.28
N ILE A 488 -3.32 -27.20 26.83
CA ILE A 488 -4.21 -26.93 25.68
C ILE A 488 -5.63 -27.41 25.99
N THR A 489 -6.61 -26.82 25.31
CA THR A 489 -8.01 -27.25 25.34
C THR A 489 -8.46 -27.68 23.96
N TYR A 490 -8.94 -28.92 23.84
CA TYR A 490 -9.59 -29.48 22.64
C TYR A 490 -10.98 -30.01 23.02
N SER A 491 -11.85 -30.22 22.04
CA SER A 491 -13.28 -30.54 22.26
C SER A 491 -13.72 -31.90 21.72
N GLY A 492 -12.93 -32.47 20.80
CA GLY A 492 -13.14 -33.76 20.17
C GLY A 492 -12.25 -34.87 20.75
N THR A 493 -11.59 -35.60 19.84
CA THR A 493 -10.85 -36.84 20.08
C THR A 493 -9.35 -36.56 20.21
N ALA A 494 -8.68 -37.26 21.11
CA ALA A 494 -7.22 -37.26 21.19
C ALA A 494 -6.64 -38.43 20.37
N TYR A 495 -5.69 -38.12 19.50
CA TYR A 495 -4.87 -39.08 18.75
C TYR A 495 -3.39 -38.93 19.14
N TYR A 496 -2.64 -40.03 19.11
CA TYR A 496 -1.25 -40.10 19.58
C TYR A 496 -0.32 -40.58 18.47
N VAL A 497 0.91 -40.06 18.45
CA VAL A 497 1.92 -40.35 17.41
C VAL A 497 3.30 -40.59 18.05
N SER A 498 3.96 -41.69 17.70
CA SER A 498 5.32 -42.04 18.14
C SER A 498 6.01 -42.93 17.11
N ASN A 499 7.32 -42.75 16.92
CA ASN A 499 8.13 -43.59 16.02
C ASN A 499 8.14 -45.09 16.40
N GLU A 500 7.75 -45.45 17.63
CA GLU A 500 7.58 -46.83 18.10
C GLU A 500 6.17 -47.41 17.84
N GLY A 501 5.27 -46.61 17.25
CA GLY A 501 3.87 -46.94 16.97
C GLY A 501 3.65 -47.68 15.65
N SER A 502 2.43 -47.59 15.11
CA SER A 502 2.10 -48.16 13.80
C SER A 502 0.93 -47.42 13.14
N ASP A 503 1.04 -47.15 11.84
CA ASP A 503 0.02 -46.42 11.08
C ASP A 503 -1.27 -47.23 10.84
N GLU A 504 -1.23 -48.54 11.10
CA GLU A 504 -2.39 -49.46 11.14
C GLU A 504 -3.18 -49.37 12.47
N ASN A 505 -2.68 -48.64 13.47
CA ASN A 505 -3.37 -48.47 14.74
C ASN A 505 -4.53 -47.44 14.65
N ASP A 506 -5.39 -47.44 15.68
CA ASP A 506 -6.48 -46.45 15.81
C ASP A 506 -6.01 -45.06 16.24
N GLY A 507 -4.78 -44.93 16.77
CA GLY A 507 -4.22 -43.67 17.27
C GLY A 507 -4.77 -43.24 18.65
N LEU A 508 -5.75 -43.94 19.22
CA LEU A 508 -6.56 -43.43 20.34
C LEU A 508 -5.90 -43.51 21.72
N THR A 509 -4.73 -44.13 21.84
CA THR A 509 -3.93 -44.20 23.07
C THR A 509 -2.43 -44.09 22.78
N PRO A 510 -1.59 -43.70 23.74
CA PRO A 510 -0.13 -43.79 23.62
C PRO A 510 0.38 -45.17 23.20
N GLU A 511 -0.28 -46.24 23.66
CA GLU A 511 0.03 -47.64 23.33
C GLU A 511 -0.46 -48.06 21.93
N THR A 512 -1.40 -47.32 21.34
CA THR A 512 -1.92 -47.51 19.98
C THR A 512 -1.61 -46.31 19.07
N ALA A 513 -0.50 -45.62 19.32
CA ALA A 513 -0.08 -44.45 18.55
C ALA A 513 0.19 -44.78 17.06
N TRP A 514 -0.05 -43.81 16.18
CA TRP A 514 0.44 -43.82 14.79
C TRP A 514 1.96 -43.63 14.75
N ALA A 515 2.59 -43.96 13.62
CA ALA A 515 4.04 -43.88 13.44
C ALA A 515 4.50 -42.61 12.69
N THR A 516 3.75 -42.13 11.68
CA THR A 516 4.27 -41.15 10.71
C THR A 516 3.46 -39.86 10.56
N LEU A 517 4.13 -38.80 10.08
CA LEU A 517 3.47 -37.55 9.66
C LEU A 517 2.55 -37.76 8.44
N GLU A 518 2.89 -38.71 7.57
CA GLU A 518 2.07 -39.10 6.42
C GLU A 518 0.72 -39.67 6.88
N ARG A 519 0.72 -40.50 7.94
CA ARG A 519 -0.51 -41.04 8.53
C ARG A 519 -1.40 -39.99 9.18
N VAL A 520 -0.81 -38.96 9.82
CA VAL A 520 -1.53 -37.80 10.36
C VAL A 520 -2.13 -36.96 9.22
N THR A 521 -1.31 -36.64 8.22
CA THR A 521 -1.67 -35.83 7.04
C THR A 521 -2.81 -36.44 6.22
N ASN A 522 -2.90 -37.78 6.17
CA ASN A 522 -3.95 -38.50 5.44
C ASN A 522 -5.09 -39.04 6.33
N ALA A 523 -5.19 -38.61 7.60
CA ALA A 523 -6.18 -39.13 8.56
C ALA A 523 -7.59 -38.58 8.29
N ALA A 524 -8.38 -39.30 7.48
CA ALA A 524 -9.76 -38.95 7.14
C ALA A 524 -10.74 -38.95 8.34
N GLU A 525 -10.32 -39.47 9.49
CA GLU A 525 -11.04 -39.44 10.75
C GLU A 525 -10.86 -38.16 11.58
N LEU A 526 -9.79 -37.37 11.35
CA LEU A 526 -9.53 -36.09 12.04
C LEU A 526 -10.56 -35.01 11.63
N LYS A 527 -11.01 -34.23 12.61
CA LYS A 527 -12.01 -33.15 12.44
C LYS A 527 -11.70 -31.95 13.33
N ASN A 528 -12.22 -30.79 12.94
CA ASN A 528 -12.30 -29.58 13.75
C ASN A 528 -12.70 -29.90 15.20
N GLY A 529 -11.85 -29.50 16.16
CA GLY A 529 -11.97 -29.79 17.59
C GLY A 529 -11.16 -30.99 18.12
N ASP A 530 -10.66 -31.88 17.26
CA ASP A 530 -9.76 -32.99 17.65
C ASP A 530 -8.35 -32.47 18.01
N ALA A 531 -7.54 -33.32 18.65
CA ALA A 531 -6.14 -33.04 18.96
C ALA A 531 -5.20 -34.21 18.61
N VAL A 532 -4.02 -33.89 18.11
CA VAL A 532 -2.95 -34.83 17.76
C VAL A 532 -1.73 -34.58 18.64
N PHE A 533 -1.30 -35.59 19.38
CA PHE A 533 -0.20 -35.52 20.35
C PHE A 533 1.02 -36.32 19.86
N PHE A 534 2.13 -35.63 19.61
CA PHE A 534 3.41 -36.24 19.23
C PHE A 534 4.27 -36.57 20.46
N ARG A 535 4.93 -37.73 20.48
CA ARG A 535 5.74 -38.15 21.63
C ARG A 535 7.01 -37.30 21.77
N ARG A 536 7.24 -36.75 22.97
CA ARG A 536 8.49 -36.10 23.36
C ARG A 536 9.68 -37.05 23.20
N GLY A 537 10.82 -36.49 22.84
CA GLY A 537 12.04 -37.21 22.44
C GLY A 537 12.07 -37.66 20.97
N ASP A 538 10.94 -37.97 20.33
CA ASP A 538 10.92 -38.51 18.96
C ASP A 538 11.31 -37.47 17.90
N ILE A 539 11.77 -37.96 16.74
CA ILE A 539 12.09 -37.17 15.54
C ILE A 539 11.24 -37.71 14.40
N PHE A 540 10.24 -36.93 13.99
CA PHE A 540 9.38 -37.19 12.85
C PHE A 540 9.92 -36.43 11.64
N ARG A 541 10.14 -37.12 10.52
CA ARG A 541 10.72 -36.53 9.29
C ARG A 541 9.68 -36.43 8.19
N GLY A 542 9.74 -35.36 7.40
CA GLY A 542 8.82 -35.12 6.28
C GLY A 542 8.07 -33.81 6.43
N ARG A 543 6.75 -33.84 6.20
CA ARG A 543 5.86 -32.67 6.25
C ARG A 543 4.55 -33.01 6.92
N LEU A 544 3.88 -31.99 7.45
CA LEU A 544 2.55 -32.06 8.02
C LEU A 544 1.62 -31.09 7.27
N SER A 545 0.51 -31.59 6.75
CA SER A 545 -0.66 -30.74 6.46
C SER A 545 -1.58 -30.77 7.67
N ALA A 546 -1.78 -29.63 8.30
CA ALA A 546 -2.61 -29.47 9.48
C ALA A 546 -4.05 -29.07 9.09
N LEU A 547 -5.02 -29.77 9.64
CA LEU A 547 -6.43 -29.69 9.24
C LEU A 547 -7.20 -28.67 10.09
N GLU A 548 -8.19 -28.02 9.47
CA GLU A 548 -9.02 -26.94 10.03
C GLU A 548 -9.49 -27.24 11.46
N GLY A 549 -9.21 -26.32 12.38
CA GLY A 549 -9.62 -26.41 13.79
C GLY A 549 -9.02 -27.56 14.61
N VAL A 550 -7.98 -28.25 14.13
CA VAL A 550 -7.27 -29.31 14.89
C VAL A 550 -6.12 -28.71 15.71
N THR A 551 -5.91 -29.24 16.92
CA THR A 551 -4.74 -28.89 17.76
C THR A 551 -3.63 -29.93 17.64
N TYR A 552 -2.39 -29.49 17.38
CA TYR A 552 -1.20 -30.34 17.29
C TYR A 552 -0.26 -30.02 18.46
N SER A 553 -0.07 -30.98 19.37
CA SER A 553 0.72 -30.80 20.60
C SER A 553 1.62 -32.01 20.91
N ALA A 554 2.17 -32.07 22.13
CA ALA A 554 3.13 -33.04 22.60
C ALA A 554 2.60 -33.90 23.77
N TYR A 555 3.15 -35.10 23.96
CA TYR A 555 2.92 -35.91 25.16
C TYR A 555 4.18 -36.68 25.61
N GLY A 556 4.16 -37.20 26.84
CA GLY A 556 5.30 -37.90 27.43
C GLY A 556 6.29 -36.94 28.09
N GLU A 557 7.56 -37.34 28.14
CA GLU A 557 8.62 -36.67 28.90
C GLU A 557 9.86 -36.41 28.03
N GLY A 558 10.63 -35.37 28.36
CA GLY A 558 11.86 -35.00 27.67
C GLY A 558 11.69 -33.87 26.64
N GLU A 559 12.62 -33.82 25.67
CA GLU A 559 12.67 -32.80 24.61
C GLU A 559 11.36 -32.75 23.81
N LYS A 560 10.97 -31.56 23.34
CA LYS A 560 9.80 -31.37 22.46
C LYS A 560 9.89 -32.28 21.21
N PRO A 561 8.77 -32.86 20.74
CA PRO A 561 8.74 -33.67 19.51
C PRO A 561 9.30 -32.86 18.34
N ARG A 562 10.26 -33.46 17.62
CA ARG A 562 11.00 -32.81 16.53
C ARG A 562 10.35 -33.13 15.18
N ILE A 563 9.82 -32.11 14.52
CA ILE A 563 9.26 -32.17 13.17
C ILE A 563 10.31 -31.62 12.21
N TYR A 564 11.04 -32.52 11.54
CA TYR A 564 12.17 -32.17 10.68
C TYR A 564 11.79 -32.22 9.20
N GLY A 565 11.94 -31.07 8.52
CA GLY A 565 11.79 -30.95 7.06
C GLY A 565 12.88 -31.67 6.26
N SER A 566 13.95 -32.12 6.92
CA SER A 566 15.01 -32.88 6.30
C SER A 566 14.66 -34.38 6.22
N PRO A 567 14.78 -35.02 5.04
CA PRO A 567 14.30 -36.39 4.85
C PRO A 567 15.10 -37.43 5.62
N PHE A 568 16.39 -37.19 5.89
CA PHE A 568 17.29 -38.14 6.55
C PHE A 568 18.57 -37.46 7.05
N ASP A 569 19.30 -38.13 7.93
CA ASP A 569 20.63 -37.72 8.38
C ASP A 569 21.72 -38.20 7.39
N GLY A 570 22.33 -37.27 6.66
CA GLY A 570 23.37 -37.50 5.65
C GLY A 570 24.74 -37.97 6.15
N SER A 571 24.92 -38.14 7.47
CA SER A 571 26.06 -38.91 8.02
C SER A 571 25.79 -40.42 8.09
N LYS A 572 24.50 -40.81 8.03
CA LYS A 572 24.01 -42.20 8.21
C LYS A 572 23.31 -42.76 6.97
N HIS A 573 22.71 -41.88 6.17
CA HIS A 573 22.03 -42.18 4.92
C HIS A 573 22.93 -41.80 3.72
N GLY A 574 22.83 -42.55 2.61
CA GLY A 574 23.70 -42.38 1.44
C GLY A 574 25.19 -42.56 1.75
N THR A 575 26.05 -42.03 0.87
CA THR A 575 27.50 -41.93 1.02
C THR A 575 28.03 -40.66 0.34
N TRP A 576 29.25 -40.25 0.68
CA TRP A 576 29.93 -39.10 0.06
C TRP A 576 31.13 -39.57 -0.77
N GLU A 577 31.10 -39.34 -2.07
CA GLU A 577 32.14 -39.72 -3.03
C GLU A 577 33.01 -38.50 -3.38
N GLU A 578 34.33 -38.56 -3.17
CA GLU A 578 35.25 -37.53 -3.64
C GLU A 578 35.33 -37.56 -5.18
N VAL A 579 34.85 -36.50 -5.83
CA VAL A 579 34.77 -36.40 -7.31
C VAL A 579 35.83 -35.46 -7.89
N ALA A 580 36.38 -34.58 -7.07
CA ALA A 580 37.57 -33.77 -7.31
C ALA A 580 38.21 -33.48 -5.93
N PRO A 581 39.49 -33.05 -5.84
CA PRO A 581 40.17 -32.86 -4.55
C PRO A 581 39.37 -31.98 -3.59
N ASN A 582 39.06 -32.49 -2.40
CA ASN A 582 38.19 -31.89 -1.38
C ASN A 582 36.70 -31.72 -1.75
N ILE A 583 36.26 -32.07 -2.96
CA ILE A 583 34.88 -31.91 -3.43
C ILE A 583 34.16 -33.26 -3.38
N TYR A 584 33.22 -33.37 -2.45
CA TYR A 584 32.44 -34.58 -2.20
C TYR A 584 31.03 -34.44 -2.77
N LYS A 585 30.67 -35.36 -3.67
CA LYS A 585 29.31 -35.50 -4.19
C LYS A 585 28.53 -36.47 -3.29
N TYR A 586 27.33 -36.09 -2.87
CA TYR A 586 26.43 -37.01 -2.19
C TYR A 586 25.93 -38.09 -3.17
N SER A 587 25.79 -39.34 -2.72
CA SER A 587 25.46 -40.48 -3.58
C SER A 587 24.02 -40.48 -4.07
N GLU A 588 23.15 -39.71 -3.44
CA GLU A 588 21.74 -39.57 -3.76
C GLU A 588 21.44 -38.20 -4.37
N ARG A 589 20.27 -38.10 -5.03
CA ARG A 589 19.81 -36.89 -5.69
C ARG A 589 18.56 -36.37 -4.98
N PHE A 590 18.53 -35.09 -4.66
CA PHE A 590 17.34 -34.45 -4.10
C PHE A 590 16.39 -34.09 -5.25
N ASP A 591 15.09 -34.35 -5.09
CA ASP A 591 14.04 -33.97 -6.06
C ASP A 591 13.71 -32.47 -6.03
N ARG A 592 14.23 -31.76 -5.03
CA ARG A 592 13.91 -30.39 -4.62
C ARG A 592 15.18 -29.66 -4.17
N ASP A 593 15.14 -28.33 -4.21
CA ASP A 593 16.33 -27.53 -3.92
C ASP A 593 16.76 -27.57 -2.45
N VAL A 594 18.02 -27.90 -2.17
CA VAL A 594 18.58 -27.86 -0.80
C VAL A 594 19.05 -26.44 -0.47
N GLY A 595 18.38 -25.78 0.47
CA GLY A 595 18.61 -24.39 0.85
C GLY A 595 19.81 -24.17 1.77
N LEU A 596 20.06 -25.14 2.63
CA LEU A 596 21.13 -25.19 3.63
C LEU A 596 21.57 -26.65 3.83
N VAL A 597 22.85 -26.85 4.14
CA VAL A 597 23.34 -28.10 4.77
C VAL A 597 23.85 -27.74 6.16
N SER A 598 23.34 -28.42 7.18
CA SER A 598 23.67 -28.21 8.59
C SER A 598 24.37 -29.46 9.13
N MET A 599 25.31 -29.29 10.06
CA MET A 599 26.17 -30.38 10.54
C MET A 599 26.37 -30.36 12.06
N ASN A 600 26.56 -31.54 12.65
CA ASN A 600 26.75 -31.74 14.09
C ASN A 600 25.67 -31.05 14.93
N ASN A 601 24.39 -31.34 14.66
CA ASN A 601 23.23 -30.70 15.29
C ASN A 601 23.31 -29.15 15.19
N SER A 602 23.67 -28.66 14.00
CA SER A 602 23.83 -27.23 13.68
C SER A 602 24.93 -26.48 14.42
N GLN A 603 25.92 -27.18 15.00
CA GLN A 603 27.18 -26.56 15.41
C GLN A 603 27.92 -25.92 14.21
N TYR A 604 27.73 -26.48 13.00
CA TYR A 604 28.27 -25.95 11.76
C TYR A 604 27.20 -25.92 10.67
N VAL A 605 27.42 -25.07 9.66
CA VAL A 605 26.62 -24.99 8.43
C VAL A 605 27.55 -24.83 7.24
N ALA A 606 27.15 -25.37 6.08
CA ALA A 606 27.77 -25.03 4.81
C ALA A 606 26.98 -23.93 4.08
N LEU A 607 27.69 -22.91 3.60
CA LEU A 607 27.08 -21.80 2.85
C LEU A 607 26.78 -22.22 1.41
N LYS A 608 25.68 -21.72 0.84
CA LYS A 608 25.25 -22.11 -0.50
C LYS A 608 25.96 -21.30 -1.58
N THR A 609 26.71 -21.98 -2.43
CA THR A 609 27.25 -21.40 -3.68
C THR A 609 26.11 -21.15 -4.66
N LEU A 610 25.75 -19.88 -4.86
CA LEU A 610 24.73 -19.46 -5.79
C LEU A 610 25.31 -19.17 -7.17
N LYS A 611 24.67 -19.70 -8.20
CA LYS A 611 25.08 -19.58 -9.60
C LYS A 611 24.17 -18.58 -10.33
N VAL A 612 24.78 -17.60 -10.99
CA VAL A 612 24.11 -16.54 -11.75
C VAL A 612 24.10 -16.89 -13.24
N TYR A 613 22.98 -16.65 -13.92
CA TYR A 613 22.69 -17.10 -15.30
C TYR A 613 22.57 -15.97 -16.34
N THR A 614 23.13 -14.78 -16.07
CA THR A 614 23.18 -13.60 -16.98
C THR A 614 23.63 -13.94 -18.42
N ASP A 615 24.63 -14.80 -18.57
CA ASP A 615 25.04 -15.40 -19.85
C ASP A 615 25.09 -16.93 -19.71
N PRO A 616 24.24 -17.70 -20.43
CA PRO A 616 24.27 -19.16 -20.43
C PRO A 616 25.62 -19.81 -20.80
N LYS A 617 26.58 -19.05 -21.35
CA LYS A 617 27.95 -19.50 -21.65
C LYS A 617 28.96 -19.12 -20.56
N ASN A 618 28.65 -18.11 -19.74
CA ASN A 618 29.56 -17.49 -18.77
C ASN A 618 28.84 -17.21 -17.43
N THR A 619 28.37 -18.27 -16.81
CA THR A 619 27.80 -18.24 -15.45
C THR A 619 28.87 -17.95 -14.40
N THR A 620 28.49 -17.23 -13.33
CA THR A 620 29.37 -16.81 -12.22
C THR A 620 28.83 -17.24 -10.86
N ASN A 621 29.69 -17.24 -9.84
CA ASN A 621 29.29 -17.28 -8.44
C ASN A 621 28.74 -15.89 -8.05
N TYR A 622 27.56 -15.86 -7.43
CA TYR A 622 26.91 -14.62 -6.99
C TYR A 622 27.77 -13.80 -6.01
N VAL A 623 28.38 -14.45 -5.02
CA VAL A 623 29.07 -13.79 -3.89
C VAL A 623 30.44 -13.24 -4.32
N THR A 624 31.18 -13.99 -5.14
CA THR A 624 32.56 -13.63 -5.52
C THR A 624 32.68 -13.03 -6.91
N GLY A 625 31.62 -13.07 -7.74
CA GLY A 625 31.64 -12.63 -9.14
C GLY A 625 32.48 -13.51 -10.09
N GLU A 626 33.26 -14.44 -9.56
CA GLU A 626 34.16 -15.32 -10.32
C GLU A 626 33.40 -16.31 -11.23
N PRO A 627 33.97 -16.75 -12.36
CA PRO A 627 33.36 -17.76 -13.22
C PRO A 627 33.07 -19.06 -12.47
N PHE A 628 31.84 -19.54 -12.55
CA PHE A 628 31.38 -20.76 -11.87
C PHE A 628 30.53 -21.60 -12.82
N LYS A 629 31.11 -22.68 -13.34
CA LYS A 629 30.50 -23.53 -14.36
C LYS A 629 30.14 -24.90 -13.83
N THR A 630 30.97 -25.48 -12.95
CA THR A 630 30.83 -26.83 -12.37
C THR A 630 31.31 -26.89 -10.92
N PHE A 631 31.11 -28.03 -10.25
CA PHE A 631 31.65 -28.30 -8.91
C PHE A 631 33.19 -28.15 -8.79
N ASN A 632 33.94 -28.23 -9.90
CA ASN A 632 35.39 -28.01 -9.90
C ASN A 632 35.80 -26.54 -9.65
N ASP A 633 34.85 -25.61 -9.75
CA ASP A 633 35.07 -24.18 -9.51
C ASP A 633 34.85 -23.80 -8.02
N MET A 634 34.40 -24.75 -7.19
CA MET A 634 34.31 -24.62 -5.72
C MET A 634 35.72 -24.69 -5.09
N LYS A 635 35.97 -23.87 -4.06
CA LYS A 635 37.33 -23.68 -3.48
C LYS A 635 37.34 -23.55 -1.96
N GLU A 636 36.27 -23.03 -1.38
CA GLU A 636 36.17 -22.69 0.05
C GLU A 636 35.58 -23.87 0.83
N ASP A 637 36.22 -24.23 1.95
CA ASP A 637 35.69 -25.22 2.89
C ASP A 637 34.32 -24.80 3.43
N MET A 638 33.45 -25.76 3.72
CA MET A 638 32.07 -25.48 4.17
C MET A 638 31.26 -24.63 3.17
N THR A 639 31.49 -24.83 1.86
CA THR A 639 30.58 -24.38 0.80
C THR A 639 29.97 -25.56 0.06
N PHE A 640 28.67 -25.47 -0.25
CA PHE A 640 27.96 -26.49 -1.01
C PHE A 640 27.30 -25.92 -2.26
N TRP A 641 27.22 -26.72 -3.32
CA TRP A 641 26.49 -26.40 -4.54
C TRP A 641 25.49 -27.51 -4.84
N HIS A 642 24.27 -27.14 -5.19
CA HIS A 642 23.22 -28.05 -5.64
C HIS A 642 23.00 -27.84 -7.15
N ASP A 643 23.30 -28.87 -7.95
CA ASP A 643 23.18 -28.82 -9.41
C ASP A 643 21.73 -29.08 -9.85
N LEU A 644 20.93 -28.01 -9.82
CA LEU A 644 19.54 -27.99 -10.29
C LEU A 644 19.38 -28.14 -11.81
N GLY A 645 20.48 -28.21 -12.58
CA GLY A 645 20.48 -28.26 -14.04
C GLY A 645 20.42 -26.89 -14.72
N GLN A 646 19.71 -26.81 -15.86
CA GLN A 646 19.49 -25.53 -16.56
C GLN A 646 18.27 -24.82 -15.99
N ALA A 647 18.41 -23.54 -15.71
CA ALA A 647 17.36 -22.72 -15.12
C ALA A 647 16.11 -22.65 -16.00
N SER A 648 14.96 -22.87 -15.36
CA SER A 648 13.66 -22.36 -15.79
C SER A 648 13.16 -21.42 -14.69
N ASN A 649 12.33 -20.42 -15.03
CA ASN A 649 12.10 -19.25 -14.14
C ASN A 649 11.16 -19.53 -12.93
N GLN A 650 11.08 -20.77 -12.47
CA GLN A 650 10.45 -21.17 -11.21
C GLN A 650 11.33 -22.26 -10.57
N ALA A 651 11.36 -22.33 -9.22
CA ALA A 651 11.99 -23.42 -8.48
C ALA A 651 11.22 -24.74 -8.66
N THR A 652 11.35 -25.31 -9.87
CA THR A 652 10.73 -26.57 -10.26
C THR A 652 11.41 -27.76 -9.56
N ASN A 653 10.73 -28.92 -9.55
CA ASN A 653 11.21 -30.15 -8.92
C ASN A 653 12.35 -30.81 -9.74
N SER A 654 13.47 -30.09 -9.93
CA SER A 654 14.61 -30.54 -10.71
C SER A 654 15.54 -31.41 -9.87
N THR A 655 15.58 -32.70 -10.22
CA THR A 655 16.34 -33.70 -9.45
C THR A 655 17.85 -33.44 -9.54
N GLY A 656 18.46 -32.86 -8.51
CA GLY A 656 19.83 -32.34 -8.55
C GLY A 656 20.89 -33.24 -7.92
N TRP A 657 22.17 -32.94 -8.17
CA TRP A 657 23.30 -33.52 -7.41
C TRP A 657 23.81 -32.50 -6.40
N LEU A 658 24.04 -32.91 -5.15
CA LEU A 658 24.63 -32.05 -4.13
C LEU A 658 26.14 -32.32 -4.01
N TYR A 659 26.92 -31.24 -4.05
CA TYR A 659 28.37 -31.22 -3.90
C TYR A 659 28.74 -30.36 -2.68
N LEU A 660 29.66 -30.83 -1.84
CA LEU A 660 30.17 -30.14 -0.67
C LEU A 660 31.71 -30.08 -0.74
N CYS A 661 32.26 -28.89 -0.58
CA CYS A 661 33.70 -28.71 -0.36
C CYS A 661 34.01 -28.98 1.12
N SER A 662 34.82 -30.00 1.38
CA SER A 662 35.27 -30.40 2.72
C SER A 662 36.78 -30.69 2.69
N THR A 663 37.58 -29.73 3.13
CA THR A 663 39.05 -29.78 3.05
C THR A 663 39.71 -30.61 4.15
N GLU A 664 38.96 -30.97 5.19
CA GLU A 664 39.45 -31.81 6.31
C GLU A 664 39.07 -33.30 6.16
N GLY A 665 38.55 -33.72 5.01
CA GLY A 665 38.22 -35.12 4.71
C GLY A 665 36.73 -35.35 4.42
N ASN A 666 36.31 -36.63 4.45
CA ASN A 666 34.97 -37.03 4.05
C ASN A 666 33.90 -36.45 4.99
N PRO A 667 32.82 -35.83 4.49
CA PRO A 667 31.76 -35.25 5.33
C PRO A 667 31.17 -36.21 6.37
N ALA A 668 30.96 -37.49 6.03
CA ALA A 668 30.43 -38.49 6.97
C ALA A 668 31.46 -39.02 7.98
N GLU A 669 32.75 -38.71 7.80
CA GLU A 669 33.81 -38.96 8.79
C GLU A 669 34.06 -37.72 9.68
N ARG A 670 33.85 -36.51 9.11
CA ARG A 670 34.02 -35.21 9.77
C ARG A 670 32.83 -34.81 10.66
N PHE A 671 31.61 -35.23 10.30
CA PHE A 671 30.38 -34.83 10.97
C PHE A 671 29.53 -36.04 11.41
N TYR A 672 29.08 -36.04 12.68
CA TYR A 672 28.29 -37.13 13.28
C TYR A 672 26.79 -37.06 12.94
N ASN A 673 26.36 -35.95 12.36
CA ASN A 673 25.02 -35.63 11.91
C ASN A 673 25.13 -34.64 10.74
N ILE A 674 24.34 -34.83 9.68
CA ILE A 674 24.21 -33.89 8.56
C ILE A 674 22.73 -33.78 8.19
N GLU A 675 22.16 -32.58 8.22
CA GLU A 675 20.77 -32.29 7.86
C GLU A 675 20.72 -31.41 6.60
N PHE A 676 19.72 -31.64 5.75
CA PHE A 676 19.51 -30.95 4.48
C PHE A 676 18.15 -30.21 4.47
N ASN A 677 18.15 -28.89 4.33
CA ASN A 677 16.92 -28.09 4.24
C ASN A 677 16.32 -28.21 2.83
N THR A 678 15.36 -29.12 2.61
CA THR A 678 14.78 -29.34 1.26
C THR A 678 13.61 -28.38 0.96
N PHE A 679 13.54 -27.84 -0.26
CA PHE A 679 12.55 -26.84 -0.68
C PHE A 679 11.10 -27.29 -0.42
N GLY A 680 10.35 -26.42 0.25
CA GLY A 680 8.96 -26.57 0.65
C GLY A 680 8.80 -26.40 2.17
N ASN A 681 7.57 -26.10 2.59
CA ASN A 681 7.28 -25.84 4.00
C ASN A 681 7.29 -27.15 4.80
N ILE A 682 7.68 -27.09 6.07
CA ILE A 682 7.62 -28.27 6.97
C ILE A 682 6.17 -28.51 7.36
N ILE A 683 5.48 -27.44 7.78
CA ILE A 683 4.07 -27.44 8.10
C ILE A 683 3.35 -26.42 7.20
N GLY A 684 2.19 -26.80 6.68
CA GLY A 684 1.18 -25.86 6.19
C GLY A 684 -0.16 -26.19 6.86
N CYS A 685 -0.98 -25.19 7.16
CA CYS A 685 -2.26 -25.39 7.81
C CYS A 685 -3.44 -24.74 7.08
N GLU A 686 -4.62 -25.31 7.31
CA GLU A 686 -5.92 -24.64 7.10
C GLU A 686 -6.25 -23.75 8.33
N ASP A 687 -7.42 -23.12 8.35
CA ASP A 687 -7.82 -22.12 9.36
C ASP A 687 -8.08 -22.68 10.78
N ASP A 688 -8.02 -21.79 11.78
CA ASP A 688 -8.28 -22.02 13.21
C ASP A 688 -7.42 -23.13 13.87
N VAL A 689 -6.26 -23.45 13.29
CA VAL A 689 -5.32 -24.47 13.79
C VAL A 689 -4.48 -23.97 14.98
N THR A 690 -4.25 -24.85 15.96
CA THR A 690 -3.32 -24.58 17.07
C THR A 690 -2.11 -25.51 17.04
N PHE A 691 -0.90 -24.95 17.11
CA PHE A 691 0.36 -25.67 17.29
C PHE A 691 0.92 -25.37 18.68
N ASP A 692 1.18 -26.40 19.49
CA ASP A 692 1.68 -26.27 20.85
C ASP A 692 2.89 -27.18 21.11
N ASN A 693 3.92 -26.68 21.79
CA ASN A 693 5.01 -27.51 22.33
C ASN A 693 5.80 -28.36 21.28
N LEU A 694 5.78 -27.98 20.00
CA LEU A 694 6.54 -28.66 18.94
C LEU A 694 7.95 -28.07 18.77
N CYS A 695 8.84 -28.79 18.10
CA CYS A 695 10.13 -28.29 17.64
C CYS A 695 10.24 -28.50 16.12
N VAL A 696 10.29 -27.43 15.34
CA VAL A 696 10.13 -27.43 13.87
C VAL A 696 11.42 -26.93 13.22
N MET A 697 12.10 -27.80 12.46
CA MET A 697 13.47 -27.50 11.97
C MET A 697 13.78 -28.06 10.58
N TYR A 698 14.80 -27.49 9.93
CA TYR A 698 15.44 -28.01 8.71
C TYR A 698 14.55 -28.10 7.46
N GLY A 699 13.70 -27.09 7.24
CA GLY A 699 12.92 -26.90 6.01
C GLY A 699 13.62 -25.93 5.05
N GLY A 700 13.49 -26.11 3.74
CA GLY A 700 14.11 -25.24 2.73
C GLY A 700 13.31 -23.97 2.41
N CYS A 701 12.02 -23.95 2.74
CA CYS A 701 11.16 -22.77 2.65
C CYS A 701 10.69 -22.39 4.07
N HIS A 702 9.39 -22.26 4.31
CA HIS A 702 8.89 -21.79 5.60
C HIS A 702 8.80 -22.91 6.64
N GLY A 703 8.91 -22.58 7.93
CA GLY A 703 8.75 -23.55 9.01
C GLY A 703 7.29 -23.96 9.15
N ILE A 704 6.43 -22.96 9.40
CA ILE A 704 4.99 -23.07 9.45
C ILE A 704 4.38 -22.02 8.50
N GLY A 705 3.65 -22.47 7.49
CA GLY A 705 2.71 -21.63 6.74
C GLY A 705 1.38 -21.58 7.50
N ALA A 706 1.08 -20.42 8.06
CA ALA A 706 -0.08 -20.06 8.86
C ALA A 706 -1.15 -19.33 8.03
N THR A 707 -2.37 -19.33 8.56
CA THR A 707 -3.55 -18.65 7.99
C THR A 707 -4.47 -18.14 9.12
N THR A 708 -5.68 -17.69 8.80
CA THR A 708 -6.66 -17.16 9.75
C THR A 708 -6.89 -18.10 10.95
N GLY A 709 -6.92 -17.54 12.16
CA GLY A 709 -7.11 -18.28 13.41
C GLY A 709 -5.91 -19.09 13.89
N THR A 710 -4.78 -19.09 13.17
CA THR A 710 -3.61 -19.90 13.55
C THR A 710 -3.02 -19.41 14.87
N THR A 711 -2.89 -20.30 15.85
CA THR A 711 -2.14 -20.06 17.10
C THR A 711 -0.91 -20.95 17.15
N VAL A 712 0.28 -20.35 17.14
CA VAL A 712 1.54 -21.07 17.47
C VAL A 712 1.95 -20.68 18.88
N GLN A 713 2.08 -21.66 19.78
CA GLN A 713 2.45 -21.44 21.18
C GLN A 713 3.50 -22.44 21.67
N ASN A 714 4.35 -22.06 22.63
CA ASN A 714 5.32 -22.96 23.27
C ASN A 714 6.30 -23.66 22.29
N CYS A 715 6.41 -23.23 21.04
CA CYS A 715 7.14 -23.95 19.99
C CYS A 715 8.58 -23.45 19.85
N VAL A 716 9.46 -24.33 19.37
CA VAL A 716 10.78 -23.96 18.84
C VAL A 716 10.71 -24.02 17.32
N VAL A 717 11.17 -22.98 16.62
CA VAL A 717 11.21 -22.95 15.15
C VAL A 717 12.59 -22.47 14.72
N ALA A 718 13.38 -23.32 14.04
CA ALA A 718 14.79 -23.01 13.84
C ALA A 718 15.46 -23.64 12.62
N TRP A 719 16.51 -22.99 12.11
CA TRP A 719 17.28 -23.43 10.93
C TRP A 719 16.37 -23.65 9.72
N ILE A 720 15.60 -22.62 9.40
CA ILE A 720 14.54 -22.61 8.38
C ILE A 720 14.98 -21.81 7.15
N GLY A 721 14.64 -22.29 5.95
CA GLY A 721 14.73 -21.54 4.71
C GLY A 721 15.99 -21.78 3.88
N GLY A 722 16.25 -20.81 3.00
CA GLY A 722 17.44 -20.70 2.18
C GLY A 722 17.38 -21.40 0.82
N SER A 723 16.29 -22.09 0.47
CA SER A 723 16.12 -22.60 -0.89
C SER A 723 15.83 -21.45 -1.87
N ILE A 724 16.10 -21.68 -3.14
CA ILE A 724 15.84 -20.72 -4.22
C ILE A 724 14.33 -20.68 -4.47
N GLN A 725 13.76 -19.47 -4.54
CA GLN A 725 12.34 -19.24 -4.82
C GLN A 725 12.10 -19.17 -6.33
N ASN A 726 12.85 -18.30 -7.00
CA ASN A 726 12.86 -18.11 -8.45
C ASN A 726 14.21 -17.50 -8.90
N TYR A 727 14.34 -17.29 -10.21
CA TYR A 727 15.39 -16.49 -10.82
C TYR A 727 14.74 -15.29 -11.51
N ASN A 728 15.30 -14.09 -11.33
CA ASN A 728 14.85 -12.89 -12.05
C ASN A 728 15.37 -12.87 -13.50
N ASP A 729 14.94 -11.88 -14.30
CA ASP A 729 15.32 -11.75 -15.72
C ASP A 729 16.83 -11.58 -15.96
N ASN A 730 17.60 -11.17 -14.94
CA ASN A 730 19.05 -11.11 -14.98
C ASN A 730 19.71 -12.45 -14.57
N GLY A 731 18.93 -13.50 -14.33
CA GLY A 731 19.44 -14.81 -13.89
C GLY A 731 20.05 -14.79 -12.48
N VAL A 732 19.67 -13.84 -11.63
CA VAL A 732 20.05 -13.82 -10.20
C VAL A 732 18.96 -14.55 -9.40
N PRO A 733 19.32 -15.47 -8.47
CA PRO A 733 18.34 -16.20 -7.67
C PRO A 733 17.84 -15.37 -6.48
N THR A 734 16.52 -15.33 -6.30
CA THR A 734 15.90 -14.97 -5.02
C THR A 734 15.86 -16.21 -4.13
N ARG A 735 16.01 -16.02 -2.81
CA ARG A 735 15.94 -17.07 -1.79
C ARG A 735 15.07 -16.58 -0.64
N TYR A 736 14.49 -17.50 0.10
CA TYR A 736 13.45 -17.20 1.08
C TYR A 736 13.36 -18.28 2.17
N GLY A 737 12.57 -18.00 3.21
CA GLY A 737 12.08 -19.00 4.15
C GLY A 737 11.96 -18.46 5.57
N ASN A 738 10.73 -18.09 5.91
CA ASN A 738 10.36 -17.54 7.22
C ASN A 738 10.10 -18.65 8.24
N GLY A 739 10.39 -18.41 9.52
CA GLY A 739 10.07 -19.36 10.60
C GLY A 739 8.58 -19.67 10.64
N ILE A 740 7.76 -18.62 10.81
CA ILE A 740 6.29 -18.69 10.77
C ILE A 740 5.79 -17.55 9.87
N GLU A 741 4.93 -17.86 8.91
CA GLU A 741 4.42 -16.93 7.90
C GLU A 741 2.90 -17.00 7.81
N ALA A 742 2.22 -15.86 7.90
CA ALA A 742 0.90 -15.70 7.27
C ALA A 742 1.04 -14.93 5.95
N TRP A 743 0.41 -15.41 4.87
CA TRP A 743 0.44 -14.75 3.56
C TRP A 743 -0.96 -14.33 3.09
N GLY A 744 -1.11 -13.05 2.72
CA GLY A 744 -2.36 -12.47 2.23
C GLY A 744 -3.26 -11.97 3.36
N SER A 745 -4.59 -12.07 3.18
CA SER A 745 -5.54 -11.69 4.24
C SER A 745 -5.50 -12.68 5.41
N VAL A 746 -5.50 -12.17 6.62
CA VAL A 746 -5.39 -12.99 7.85
C VAL A 746 -6.11 -12.31 9.01
N ASP A 747 -6.89 -13.08 9.76
CA ASP A 747 -7.54 -12.66 11.00
C ASP A 747 -7.14 -13.58 12.18
N ARG A 748 -7.07 -13.07 13.41
CA ARG A 748 -6.81 -13.84 14.65
C ARG A 748 -5.50 -14.65 14.68
N TYR A 749 -4.44 -14.21 13.97
CA TYR A 749 -3.16 -14.91 13.95
C TYR A 749 -2.32 -14.59 15.19
N THR A 750 -1.94 -15.64 15.95
CA THR A 750 -1.21 -15.52 17.21
C THR A 750 0.10 -16.33 17.18
N VAL A 751 1.20 -15.71 17.59
CA VAL A 751 2.47 -16.41 17.88
C VAL A 751 2.93 -16.00 19.27
N LYS A 752 3.00 -16.94 20.20
CA LYS A 752 3.36 -16.64 21.60
C LYS A 752 4.28 -17.65 22.25
N ASP A 753 5.04 -17.23 23.25
CA ASP A 753 5.90 -18.11 24.05
C ASP A 753 6.79 -19.04 23.17
N CYS A 754 7.23 -18.56 22.00
CA CYS A 754 8.00 -19.34 21.02
C CYS A 754 9.46 -18.91 20.99
N TYR A 755 10.36 -19.88 20.76
CA TYR A 755 11.78 -19.63 20.53
C TYR A 755 12.12 -19.81 19.05
N ILE A 756 12.37 -18.70 18.35
CA ILE A 756 12.44 -18.66 16.89
C ILE A 756 13.81 -18.12 16.46
N TYR A 757 14.67 -18.99 15.93
CA TYR A 757 16.07 -18.61 15.73
C TYR A 757 16.74 -19.21 14.49
N GLN A 758 17.69 -18.48 13.92
CA GLN A 758 18.45 -18.91 12.73
C GLN A 758 17.52 -19.26 11.54
N CYS A 759 16.49 -18.46 11.28
CA CYS A 759 15.75 -18.47 10.02
C CYS A 759 16.54 -17.71 8.94
N TYR A 760 16.39 -18.12 7.68
CA TYR A 760 17.03 -17.47 6.53
C TYR A 760 16.53 -16.04 6.31
N ASP A 761 15.30 -15.79 6.73
CA ASP A 761 14.51 -14.64 6.37
C ASP A 761 13.86 -14.05 7.64
N ALA A 762 12.53 -13.87 7.70
CA ALA A 762 11.85 -13.50 8.94
C ALA A 762 11.72 -14.66 9.95
N GLY A 763 11.74 -14.35 11.24
CA GLY A 763 11.35 -15.29 12.30
C GLY A 763 9.83 -15.48 12.32
N ILE A 764 9.10 -14.38 12.43
CA ILE A 764 7.63 -14.31 12.27
C ILE A 764 7.32 -13.26 11.20
N THR A 765 6.39 -13.54 10.28
CA THR A 765 5.86 -12.53 9.33
C THR A 765 4.35 -12.61 9.14
N HIS A 766 3.72 -11.45 8.86
CA HIS A 766 2.42 -11.35 8.18
C HIS A 766 2.59 -10.45 6.95
N GLN A 767 2.45 -11.01 5.75
CA GLN A 767 2.87 -10.35 4.52
C GLN A 767 1.93 -10.58 3.33
N GLY A 768 1.85 -9.65 2.37
CA GLY A 768 1.03 -9.83 1.17
C GLY A 768 0.88 -8.58 0.31
N TYR A 769 0.05 -8.68 -0.74
CA TYR A 769 -0.31 -7.60 -1.65
C TYR A 769 -1.84 -7.49 -1.69
N GLY A 770 -2.39 -6.46 -1.05
CA GLY A 770 -3.82 -6.33 -0.81
C GLY A 770 -4.40 -7.26 0.27
N GLY A 771 -5.62 -6.92 0.69
CA GLY A 771 -6.39 -7.67 1.69
C GLY A 771 -6.21 -7.18 3.12
N ILE A 772 -7.06 -7.69 4.02
CA ILE A 772 -7.13 -7.26 5.42
C ILE A 772 -6.25 -8.17 6.30
N MET A 773 -5.37 -7.58 7.09
CA MET A 773 -4.52 -8.27 8.08
C MET A 773 -4.87 -7.72 9.46
N GLN A 774 -5.58 -8.51 10.28
CA GLN A 774 -6.16 -8.01 11.53
C GLN A 774 -6.07 -8.97 12.73
N ASN A 775 -6.18 -8.40 13.94
CA ASN A 775 -6.10 -9.13 15.21
C ASN A 775 -4.83 -9.99 15.34
N ILE A 776 -3.68 -9.42 14.95
CA ILE A 776 -2.38 -10.09 14.91
C ILE A 776 -1.67 -9.93 16.25
N ASN A 777 -1.24 -11.03 16.88
CA ASN A 777 -0.77 -11.03 18.26
C ASN A 777 0.57 -11.78 18.40
N TYR A 778 1.67 -11.05 18.56
CA TYR A 778 3.02 -11.60 18.77
C TYR A 778 3.51 -11.26 20.18
N PHE A 779 3.58 -12.23 21.11
CA PHE A 779 3.96 -11.94 22.50
C PHE A 779 4.69 -13.03 23.29
N GLY A 780 5.50 -12.66 24.28
CA GLY A 780 6.27 -13.59 25.12
C GLY A 780 7.44 -14.28 24.39
N ASN A 781 7.66 -14.00 23.11
CA ASN A 781 8.59 -14.75 22.26
C ASN A 781 10.06 -14.36 22.52
N LEU A 782 10.96 -15.29 22.19
CA LEU A 782 12.40 -15.04 22.05
C LEU A 782 12.80 -15.27 20.58
N LEU A 783 13.30 -14.23 19.93
CA LEU A 783 13.71 -14.25 18.54
C LEU A 783 15.20 -13.89 18.41
N GLU A 784 16.01 -14.79 17.85
CA GLU A 784 17.46 -14.62 17.80
C GLU A 784 18.07 -14.99 16.44
N TYR A 785 19.00 -14.19 15.92
CA TYR A 785 19.82 -14.55 14.74
C TYR A 785 19.04 -14.84 13.44
N ASN A 786 17.80 -14.37 13.30
CA ASN A 786 17.09 -14.36 12.01
C ASN A 786 17.59 -13.17 11.16
N ILE A 787 17.22 -13.05 9.87
CA ILE A 787 17.50 -11.81 9.10
C ILE A 787 16.54 -10.70 9.56
N TYR A 788 15.25 -11.03 9.61
CA TYR A 788 14.26 -10.22 10.30
C TYR A 788 13.79 -11.01 11.53
N ASN A 789 13.74 -10.43 12.73
CA ASN A 789 13.14 -11.16 13.85
C ASN A 789 11.61 -11.18 13.67
N ILE A 790 10.99 -10.02 13.51
CA ILE A 790 9.60 -9.87 13.07
C ILE A 790 9.57 -9.04 11.78
N GLU A 791 8.75 -9.49 10.83
CA GLU A 791 8.42 -8.76 9.60
C GLU A 791 6.90 -8.52 9.52
N TYR A 792 6.51 -7.46 8.82
CA TYR A 792 5.19 -7.30 8.24
C TYR A 792 5.31 -6.57 6.89
N PHE A 793 4.37 -6.79 5.97
CA PHE A 793 4.04 -5.79 4.95
C PHE A 793 2.69 -6.03 4.28
N LEU A 794 2.03 -4.94 3.94
CA LEU A 794 0.88 -4.91 3.04
C LEU A 794 1.24 -4.07 1.81
N GLY A 795 1.53 -4.73 0.70
CA GLY A 795 1.71 -4.08 -0.59
C GLY A 795 0.39 -3.56 -1.17
N PHE A 796 0.47 -2.63 -2.12
CA PHE A 796 -0.70 -2.18 -2.89
C PHE A 796 -1.44 -3.37 -3.54
N PRO A 797 -2.78 -3.38 -3.56
CA PRO A 797 -3.55 -4.46 -4.16
C PRO A 797 -3.52 -4.38 -5.70
N ASP A 798 -3.40 -5.53 -6.37
CA ASP A 798 -3.53 -5.63 -7.83
C ASP A 798 -4.92 -5.21 -8.33
N ASN A 799 -5.94 -5.24 -7.47
CA ASN A 799 -7.28 -4.72 -7.70
C ASN A 799 -7.52 -3.48 -6.81
N PRO A 800 -7.65 -2.27 -7.37
CA PRO A 800 -7.86 -1.05 -6.58
C PRO A 800 -9.20 -1.02 -5.81
N ASN A 801 -10.13 -1.94 -6.10
CA ASN A 801 -11.39 -2.09 -5.38
C ASN A 801 -11.30 -3.10 -4.22
N MET A 802 -10.11 -3.62 -3.90
CA MET A 802 -9.90 -4.57 -2.80
C MET A 802 -9.72 -3.82 -1.48
N GLU A 803 -10.68 -3.96 -0.56
CA GLU A 803 -10.53 -3.53 0.82
C GLU A 803 -9.28 -4.17 1.45
N SER A 804 -8.38 -3.33 1.97
CA SER A 804 -7.02 -3.71 2.32
C SER A 804 -6.49 -2.82 3.44
N TYR A 805 -6.15 -3.38 4.61
CA TYR A 805 -5.55 -2.63 5.73
C TYR A 805 -4.94 -3.52 6.81
N LEU A 806 -4.17 -2.88 7.70
CA LEU A 806 -3.70 -3.38 8.98
C LEU A 806 -4.58 -2.84 10.13
N ASP A 807 -5.07 -3.69 11.04
CA ASP A 807 -5.74 -3.27 12.29
C ASP A 807 -5.53 -4.29 13.43
N GLY A 808 -5.52 -3.85 14.68
CA GLY A 808 -5.30 -4.70 15.85
C GLY A 808 -4.00 -5.51 15.77
N VAL A 809 -2.89 -4.86 15.40
CA VAL A 809 -1.55 -5.49 15.35
C VAL A 809 -0.80 -5.23 16.66
N TYR A 810 -0.56 -6.26 17.46
CA TYR A 810 0.05 -6.18 18.78
C TYR A 810 1.35 -7.00 18.83
N ILE A 811 2.47 -6.30 19.05
CA ILE A 811 3.80 -6.89 19.23
C ILE A 811 4.25 -6.55 20.65
N THR A 812 4.04 -7.46 21.62
CA THR A 812 4.17 -7.13 23.05
C THR A 812 5.04 -8.09 23.85
N ASP A 813 5.96 -7.61 24.69
CA ASP A 813 6.80 -8.47 25.55
C ASP A 813 7.56 -9.56 24.75
N ASN A 814 8.26 -9.16 23.68
CA ASN A 814 9.16 -10.04 22.93
C ASN A 814 10.61 -9.63 23.17
N ILE A 815 11.50 -10.61 23.29
CA ILE A 815 12.95 -10.40 23.24
C ILE A 815 13.41 -10.65 21.81
N MET A 816 13.72 -9.58 21.08
CA MET A 816 14.26 -9.61 19.72
C MET A 816 15.75 -9.27 19.76
N ARG A 817 16.60 -10.23 19.41
CA ARG A 817 18.07 -10.15 19.52
C ARG A 817 18.78 -10.45 18.21
N TYR A 818 19.85 -9.72 17.94
CA TYR A 818 20.88 -10.05 16.96
C TYR A 818 20.38 -10.34 15.53
N ALA A 819 19.45 -9.54 15.02
CA ALA A 819 19.03 -9.62 13.63
C ALA A 819 20.24 -9.47 12.67
N GLY A 820 20.37 -10.37 11.70
CA GLY A 820 21.47 -10.41 10.72
C GLY A 820 22.78 -11.04 11.20
N TYR A 821 22.90 -11.46 12.46
CA TYR A 821 24.10 -12.16 12.96
C TYR A 821 24.06 -13.69 12.75
N GLY A 822 23.00 -14.22 12.14
CA GLY A 822 22.84 -15.66 11.82
C GLY A 822 23.27 -16.06 10.41
N TRP A 823 23.14 -17.36 10.10
CA TRP A 823 23.58 -17.92 8.81
C TRP A 823 22.84 -17.35 7.58
N GLY A 824 21.65 -16.76 7.80
CA GLY A 824 20.85 -16.06 6.78
C GLY A 824 21.57 -14.87 6.14
N MET A 825 22.61 -14.31 6.78
CA MET A 825 23.38 -13.15 6.28
C MET A 825 24.05 -13.37 4.91
N GLN A 826 24.06 -14.60 4.40
CA GLN A 826 24.35 -14.95 3.00
C GLN A 826 23.24 -14.54 1.99
N ARG A 827 22.19 -13.82 2.42
CA ARG A 827 21.15 -13.25 1.57
C ARG A 827 21.71 -12.17 0.64
N PRO A 828 21.34 -12.13 -0.66
CA PRO A 828 21.73 -11.07 -1.62
C PRO A 828 21.44 -9.64 -1.14
N ASP A 829 20.33 -9.48 -0.43
CA ASP A 829 19.66 -8.25 -0.01
C ASP A 829 19.41 -8.33 1.51
N ASN A 830 20.49 -8.30 2.28
CA ASN A 830 20.54 -8.66 3.71
C ASN A 830 20.36 -7.45 4.66
N TYR A 831 19.31 -6.65 4.43
CA TYR A 831 18.97 -5.43 5.19
C TYR A 831 18.38 -5.72 6.59
N ALA A 832 19.09 -6.48 7.41
CA ALA A 832 18.57 -7.09 8.64
C ALA A 832 17.99 -6.11 9.68
N GLY A 833 16.92 -6.54 10.38
CA GLY A 833 16.25 -5.75 11.41
C GLY A 833 15.45 -6.56 12.43
N ASN A 834 15.24 -6.03 13.63
CA ASN A 834 14.44 -6.73 14.64
C ASN A 834 12.94 -6.64 14.34
N LEU A 835 12.48 -5.47 13.86
CA LEU A 835 11.14 -5.27 13.30
C LEU A 835 11.27 -4.62 11.91
N GLN A 836 10.68 -5.27 10.90
CA GLN A 836 10.78 -4.89 9.49
C GLN A 836 9.39 -4.69 8.89
N GLY A 837 9.05 -3.46 8.51
CA GLY A 837 7.81 -3.11 7.79
C GLY A 837 7.98 -2.88 6.28
N TRP A 838 9.23 -2.71 5.83
CA TRP A 838 9.59 -2.21 4.49
C TRP A 838 8.96 -0.84 4.14
N ASN A 839 9.30 -0.29 2.97
CA ASN A 839 8.59 0.85 2.39
C ASN A 839 7.44 0.36 1.51
N HIS A 840 6.48 -0.33 2.15
CA HIS A 840 5.26 -0.83 1.54
C HIS A 840 4.04 0.00 1.98
N TRP A 841 2.89 -0.23 1.34
CA TRP A 841 1.72 0.62 1.53
C TRP A 841 1.18 0.54 2.96
N ASN A 842 1.23 -0.63 3.61
CA ASN A 842 1.06 -0.80 5.05
C ASN A 842 -0.14 0.00 5.62
N TYR A 843 -1.22 0.09 4.85
CA TYR A 843 -2.27 1.07 5.11
C TYR A 843 -3.02 0.71 6.37
N LYS A 844 -3.21 1.70 7.23
CA LYS A 844 -3.82 1.57 8.55
C LYS A 844 -4.80 2.74 8.73
N PRO A 845 -6.12 2.50 8.70
CA PRO A 845 -7.13 3.55 8.85
C PRO A 845 -6.98 4.40 10.11
N GLU A 846 -7.64 5.57 10.12
CA GLU A 846 -7.84 6.34 11.35
C GLU A 846 -8.56 5.46 12.40
N GLY A 847 -8.10 5.50 13.65
CA GLY A 847 -8.67 4.71 14.74
C GLY A 847 -8.23 3.23 14.79
N ALA A 848 -7.61 2.69 13.74
CA ALA A 848 -7.02 1.35 13.77
C ALA A 848 -5.79 1.27 14.69
N GLU A 849 -5.53 0.11 15.29
CA GLU A 849 -4.42 -0.10 16.24
C GLU A 849 -3.22 -0.85 15.65
N PHE A 850 -2.02 -0.29 15.86
CA PHE A 850 -0.74 -1.00 15.69
C PHE A 850 0.15 -0.58 16.87
N ILE A 851 0.39 -1.51 17.79
CA ILE A 851 1.08 -1.25 19.06
C ILE A 851 2.27 -2.21 19.21
N VAL A 852 3.45 -1.63 19.43
CA VAL A 852 4.69 -2.33 19.75
C VAL A 852 5.05 -1.97 21.20
N LYS A 853 4.92 -2.91 22.16
CA LYS A 853 5.01 -2.58 23.59
C LYS A 853 5.86 -3.53 24.44
N ASP A 854 6.54 -3.03 25.47
CA ASP A 854 7.29 -3.84 26.46
C ASP A 854 8.38 -4.75 25.85
N ASN A 855 8.83 -4.51 24.60
CA ASN A 855 9.81 -5.38 23.93
C ASN A 855 11.26 -4.99 24.27
N ILE A 856 12.15 -5.98 24.31
CA ILE A 856 13.59 -5.79 24.30
C ILE A 856 14.08 -5.97 22.85
N ILE A 857 14.69 -4.93 22.29
CA ILE A 857 15.14 -4.87 20.89
C ILE A 857 16.65 -4.63 20.90
N LEU A 858 17.43 -5.72 20.87
CA LEU A 858 18.88 -5.74 21.15
C LEU A 858 19.70 -6.18 19.93
N GLY A 859 20.31 -5.21 19.27
CA GLY A 859 21.33 -5.41 18.24
C GLY A 859 20.76 -5.82 16.87
N SER A 860 21.28 -5.19 15.82
CA SER A 860 21.04 -5.60 14.44
C SER A 860 22.25 -5.26 13.56
N ALA A 861 22.56 -6.14 12.61
CA ALA A 861 23.63 -5.94 11.63
C ALA A 861 23.37 -4.73 10.70
N PHE A 862 22.10 -4.34 10.50
CA PHE A 862 21.73 -3.14 9.72
C PHE A 862 21.02 -2.07 10.59
N HIS A 863 19.70 -2.14 10.73
CA HIS A 863 18.89 -1.21 11.54
C HIS A 863 18.20 -1.94 12.68
N LEU A 864 17.93 -1.30 13.84
CA LEU A 864 17.16 -1.99 14.88
C LEU A 864 15.71 -2.24 14.43
N VAL A 865 15.05 -1.20 13.93
CA VAL A 865 13.67 -1.23 13.44
C VAL A 865 13.60 -0.36 12.19
N ALA A 866 12.89 -0.84 11.18
CA ALA A 866 12.47 -0.04 10.03
C ALA A 866 10.99 -0.33 9.75
N ALA A 867 10.10 0.46 10.36
CA ALA A 867 8.67 0.20 10.44
C ALA A 867 7.88 1.48 10.14
N GLY A 868 7.03 1.46 9.13
CA GLY A 868 6.19 2.59 8.74
C GLY A 868 4.87 2.17 8.11
N THR A 869 4.02 3.17 7.91
CA THR A 869 2.69 3.14 7.28
C THR A 869 2.61 4.32 6.29
N TRP A 870 1.68 4.28 5.33
CA TRP A 870 1.70 5.22 4.19
C TRP A 870 1.16 6.64 4.48
N SER A 871 0.37 6.82 5.54
CA SER A 871 -0.32 8.07 5.85
C SER A 871 0.07 8.62 7.23
N ASP A 872 0.19 9.94 7.32
CA ASP A 872 0.81 10.61 8.47
C ASP A 872 -0.09 10.53 9.72
N ASP A 873 -1.41 10.32 9.56
CA ASP A 873 -2.34 9.97 10.64
C ASP A 873 -2.23 8.51 11.12
N SER A 874 -1.67 7.61 10.28
CA SER A 874 -1.71 6.15 10.47
C SER A 874 -0.57 5.61 11.35
N ASN A 875 -0.21 6.37 12.38
CA ASN A 875 0.96 6.12 13.24
C ASN A 875 0.98 4.71 13.87
N ILE A 876 2.18 4.12 13.93
CA ILE A 876 2.51 2.96 14.77
C ILE A 876 2.87 3.47 16.17
N THR A 877 2.31 2.87 17.23
CA THR A 877 2.58 3.30 18.60
C THR A 877 3.61 2.39 19.28
N PHE A 878 4.80 2.92 19.57
CA PHE A 878 5.84 2.25 20.36
C PHE A 878 5.74 2.67 21.83
N VAL A 879 5.51 1.74 22.76
CA VAL A 879 5.31 2.04 24.20
C VAL A 879 6.24 1.20 25.08
N ASP A 880 6.90 1.80 26.08
CA ASP A 880 7.65 1.06 27.13
C ASP A 880 8.76 0.10 26.62
N ASN A 881 9.21 0.19 25.35
CA ASN A 881 10.22 -0.71 24.80
C ASN A 881 11.65 -0.29 25.18
N VAL A 882 12.58 -1.25 25.18
CA VAL A 882 14.01 -1.05 25.40
C VAL A 882 14.77 -1.33 24.10
N PHE A 883 15.33 -0.29 23.48
CA PHE A 883 16.13 -0.39 22.26
C PHE A 883 17.62 -0.31 22.60
N ILE A 884 18.43 -1.28 22.15
CA ILE A 884 19.88 -1.31 22.35
C ILE A 884 20.58 -1.59 21.01
N GLN A 885 21.47 -0.71 20.55
CA GLN A 885 22.28 -0.95 19.33
C GLN A 885 23.79 -0.92 19.63
N PHE A 886 24.56 -1.67 18.85
CA PHE A 886 26.02 -1.64 18.88
C PHE A 886 26.57 -0.42 18.14
N GLU A 887 27.61 0.21 18.69
CA GLU A 887 28.40 1.19 17.97
C GLU A 887 29.02 0.55 16.72
N ARG A 888 28.67 1.05 15.54
CA ARG A 888 29.32 0.67 14.28
C ARG A 888 30.66 1.39 14.17
N VAL A 889 31.73 0.68 14.51
CA VAL A 889 33.09 1.07 14.13
C VAL A 889 33.21 1.03 12.60
N ASP A 890 33.87 2.03 12.04
CA ASP A 890 33.95 2.29 10.59
C ASP A 890 34.38 1.03 9.79
N GLN A 891 33.52 0.56 8.87
CA GLN A 891 33.55 -0.82 8.36
C GLN A 891 34.75 -1.16 7.43
N THR A 892 35.71 -0.27 7.28
CA THR A 892 36.88 -0.42 6.39
C THR A 892 37.81 -1.58 6.74
N GLU A 893 37.72 -2.15 7.95
CA GLU A 893 38.52 -3.31 8.39
C GLU A 893 37.73 -4.61 8.61
N ALA A 894 36.43 -4.67 8.28
CA ALA A 894 35.65 -5.91 8.39
C ALA A 894 36.10 -6.94 7.31
N PRO A 895 36.55 -8.17 7.67
CA PRO A 895 37.31 -9.03 6.75
C PRO A 895 36.63 -9.47 5.44
N ASN A 896 35.30 -9.34 5.33
CA ASN A 896 34.51 -9.72 4.15
C ASN A 896 33.82 -8.50 3.49
N ALA A 897 34.26 -7.26 3.75
CA ALA A 897 33.56 -6.04 3.35
C ALA A 897 33.65 -5.64 1.85
N THR A 898 33.88 -6.59 0.94
CA THR A 898 34.20 -6.29 -0.48
C THR A 898 32.98 -6.08 -1.41
N MET A 899 31.77 -6.07 -0.87
CA MET A 899 30.51 -5.95 -1.64
C MET A 899 29.74 -4.63 -1.41
N TRP A 900 30.10 -3.84 -0.38
CA TRP A 900 29.23 -2.78 0.14
C TRP A 900 29.33 -1.43 -0.57
N ASP A 901 30.42 -1.16 -1.31
CA ASP A 901 30.73 0.13 -2.01
C ASP A 901 29.75 0.53 -3.15
N LYS A 902 28.55 -0.05 -3.22
CA LYS A 902 27.57 0.13 -4.32
C LYS A 902 26.11 0.21 -3.90
N ALA A 903 25.80 0.05 -2.61
CA ALA A 903 24.48 0.45 -2.11
C ALA A 903 24.46 1.99 -2.02
N ASP A 904 23.72 2.62 -2.92
CA ASP A 904 23.55 4.07 -2.96
C ASP A 904 22.68 4.51 -1.75
N PRO A 905 23.22 5.28 -0.77
CA PRO A 905 22.46 5.69 0.42
C PRO A 905 21.25 6.55 0.06
N ASP A 906 21.34 7.34 -1.01
CA ASP A 906 20.29 8.27 -1.43
C ASP A 906 19.06 7.53 -2.00
N TYR A 907 19.21 6.26 -2.42
CA TYR A 907 18.14 5.49 -3.09
C TYR A 907 16.96 5.13 -2.19
N TRP A 908 17.15 5.16 -0.87
CA TRP A 908 16.11 4.90 0.14
C TRP A 908 15.85 6.11 1.06
N ALA A 909 16.51 7.25 0.81
CA ALA A 909 16.23 8.51 1.49
C ALA A 909 14.91 9.18 1.02
N HIS A 910 14.23 8.58 0.03
CA HIS A 910 12.96 9.05 -0.50
C HIS A 910 11.77 8.35 0.18
N GLU A 911 11.25 9.06 1.19
CA GLU A 911 9.86 9.02 1.70
C GLU A 911 9.42 7.81 2.57
N LYS A 912 8.93 8.15 3.77
CA LYS A 912 7.98 7.43 4.65
C LYS A 912 8.38 6.16 5.44
N SER A 913 9.58 5.58 5.28
CA SER A 913 10.03 4.49 6.17
C SER A 913 10.92 4.96 7.34
N PHE A 914 10.54 4.61 8.57
CA PHE A 914 11.38 4.74 9.77
C PHE A 914 12.68 3.92 9.66
N GLY A 915 13.72 4.25 10.42
CA GLY A 915 14.96 3.47 10.43
C GLY A 915 15.95 3.88 11.52
N PHE A 916 16.16 3.03 12.53
CA PHE A 916 17.28 3.17 13.47
C PHE A 916 18.60 2.69 12.83
N CYS A 917 19.08 3.49 11.87
CA CYS A 917 20.28 3.25 11.08
C CYS A 917 21.54 3.83 11.76
N GLY A 918 22.48 2.96 12.13
CA GLY A 918 23.84 3.37 12.46
C GLY A 918 24.66 3.63 11.19
N THR A 919 24.41 4.72 10.47
CA THR A 919 25.11 5.07 9.23
C THR A 919 26.04 6.29 9.41
N ASN A 920 27.12 6.34 8.63
CA ASN A 920 28.35 7.13 8.89
C ASN A 920 28.24 8.68 8.88
N ASP A 921 27.03 9.26 8.85
CA ASP A 921 26.88 10.71 9.06
C ASP A 921 27.01 11.07 10.55
N THR A 922 27.46 12.30 10.84
CA THR A 922 27.76 12.75 12.21
C THR A 922 26.50 13.16 12.99
N TYR A 923 25.41 12.41 12.83
CA TYR A 923 24.13 12.59 13.51
C TYR A 923 23.86 11.40 14.45
N ASN A 924 22.91 11.62 15.36
CA ASN A 924 22.50 10.65 16.37
C ASN A 924 22.02 9.33 15.70
N PRO A 925 22.45 8.12 16.12
CA PRO A 925 21.87 6.86 15.59
C PRO A 925 20.38 6.68 15.92
N PHE A 926 19.81 7.59 16.71
CA PHE A 926 18.38 7.76 16.99
C PHE A 926 17.90 9.12 16.43
N ASP A 927 18.13 9.40 15.13
CA ASP A 927 17.84 10.70 14.53
C ASP A 927 16.34 10.92 14.23
N TYR A 928 15.62 11.43 15.22
CA TYR A 928 14.66 12.56 15.25
C TYR A 928 13.94 13.11 13.97
N ASN A 929 14.36 12.80 12.73
CA ASN A 929 14.01 13.54 11.51
C ASN A 929 13.17 12.77 10.44
N SER A 930 12.81 11.50 10.66
CA SER A 930 11.94 10.70 9.79
C SER A 930 10.69 10.14 10.50
N PHE A 931 10.18 10.89 11.48
CA PHE A 931 9.25 10.39 12.52
C PHE A 931 7.76 10.58 12.20
N ASP A 932 7.40 11.03 11.01
CA ASP A 932 6.03 11.44 10.65
C ASP A 932 4.97 10.32 10.72
N ASN A 933 5.38 9.05 10.86
CA ASN A 933 4.52 7.86 10.91
C ASN A 933 4.65 7.00 12.20
N ALA A 934 5.28 7.49 13.29
CA ALA A 934 5.39 6.71 14.54
C ALA A 934 5.39 7.53 15.86
N ASP A 935 4.57 7.10 16.82
CA ASP A 935 4.44 7.68 18.17
C ASP A 935 5.24 6.88 19.21
N PHE A 936 6.23 7.52 19.85
CA PHE A 936 7.13 6.89 20.83
C PHE A 936 6.85 7.35 22.27
N ARG A 937 6.21 6.48 23.07
CA ARG A 937 5.80 6.74 24.45
C ARG A 937 6.66 5.96 25.46
N ASN A 938 7.30 6.65 26.41
CA ASN A 938 8.09 6.07 27.50
C ASN A 938 9.19 5.03 27.12
N ASN A 939 9.63 4.98 25.85
CA ASN A 939 10.68 4.05 25.41
C ASN A 939 12.07 4.47 25.93
N GLU A 940 12.95 3.48 26.11
CA GLU A 940 14.34 3.66 26.49
C GLU A 940 15.30 3.31 25.35
N PHE A 941 16.39 4.08 25.22
CA PHE A 941 17.37 3.94 24.14
C PHE A 941 18.78 3.81 24.71
N TYR A 942 19.52 2.81 24.22
CA TYR A 942 20.85 2.43 24.67
C TYR A 942 21.81 2.23 23.50
N ILE A 943 23.09 2.54 23.73
CA ILE A 943 24.20 2.22 22.83
C ILE A 943 25.28 1.41 23.55
N VAL A 944 25.83 0.40 22.87
CA VAL A 944 26.99 -0.37 23.31
C VAL A 944 28.23 0.17 22.60
N TYR A 945 29.05 0.95 23.29
CA TYR A 945 30.35 1.41 22.77
C TYR A 945 31.39 0.26 22.78
N ASN A 946 32.15 0.14 21.68
CA ASN A 946 33.31 -0.74 21.43
C ASN A 946 33.46 -2.03 22.29
N LYS A 947 33.21 -3.20 21.67
CA LYS A 947 33.54 -4.53 22.19
C LYS A 947 34.11 -5.45 21.11
#